data_AF-E3Q8L3-F1
#
_entry.id   AF-E3Q8L3-F1
#
_cell.length_a   1.000
_cell.length_b   1.000
_cell.length_c   1.000
_cell.angle_alpha   90.00
_cell.angle_beta   90.00
_cell.angle_gamma   90.00
#
_symmetry.space_group_name_H-M   'P 1'
#
loop_
_entity.id
_entity.type
_entity.pdbx_description
1 polymer ?
#
loop_
_entity_poly.entity_id
_entity_poly.type
_entity_poly.pdbx_seq_one_letter_code
_entity_poly.pdbx_strand_id
1 'polypeptide(L)'
;MIDISLDVRQVSRDLTSRWQRYGTRFEYMWRSFSPEDRTEILNVANPTLVGQELDFAPHWDNENMAEDPSVLVNILRHRATATLPEQAFESSVNGPSDLEVIKESQQYIDWGLPRGNAYVAFCEGEKYGVPHKAADQKTVAAALLPPGKEHLCVPVIYGDLVLLRQAFIIGRIGTAFMLVWDCDPEEQPGPWIPANPEESAARLREALQLQEPAGDAVDDSALNMARRNKGIVGAQWGSLGVATRVLKERVIHYFSSLPDQVLNEDRVTNNTVVDKDLITCVYDVVNDVARHHALWTYLVAVMPEAAEEEEGGPGRAVILQEMAHVCHMGFQRAQSLLKRFLQKRLEIKEGEKALFVKRCGEYDVDGNTLVTLAVSMDKLDKVKPRIDPSIRHIVRLCQPETTAEAAFEWLQKLKDECEIDTEGLGQLKAWEADALADLATMLTFIEKLTDEAALPPVNGKKRVKGLFVSKCQQIDKDLWALRDKVDLTLFAVPPARLGKPEVAAGALDTISNVCRQKTGSSLEGNYDKAVRESVSELRRRCAQAQAKQQKGKAAAAAPAGPSLFIDKAQGKRDEDEQQQERKEKVKTRPAEGAEAELVPPAPPTPPPPAQAPEPEKIKVTAATADVFEALFDRTLNRRPIAFTALESAMAELGFTVDSHGGVGSSTKFVPPKGSGWRPVTLHRPHGNANKLEGYRLLTAASRFREHFGWDAETFEVV
;
A
#
# COMPACT_ATOMS: atom_id res chain seq x y z
N MET A 1 -13.84 -5.61 -24.39
CA MET A 1 -12.86 -6.00 -25.43
C MET A 1 -11.55 -5.37 -25.02
N ILE A 2 -10.60 -6.18 -24.58
CA ILE A 2 -9.25 -5.72 -24.19
C ILE A 2 -8.57 -5.20 -25.47
N ASP A 3 -7.94 -4.03 -25.43
CA ASP A 3 -7.14 -3.54 -26.56
C ASP A 3 -5.77 -4.23 -26.54
N ILE A 4 -5.74 -5.49 -26.97
CA ILE A 4 -4.54 -6.34 -26.99
C ILE A 4 -3.41 -5.65 -27.76
N SER A 5 -3.75 -4.83 -28.76
CA SER A 5 -2.78 -4.06 -29.55
C SER A 5 -2.04 -3.02 -28.70
N LEU A 6 -2.74 -2.31 -27.82
CA LEU A 6 -2.16 -1.33 -26.91
C LEU A 6 -1.25 -2.02 -25.89
N ASP A 7 -1.70 -3.14 -25.34
CA ASP A 7 -0.97 -3.96 -24.38
C ASP A 7 0.38 -4.42 -24.96
N VAL A 8 0.38 -5.02 -26.15
CA VAL A 8 1.59 -5.47 -26.87
C VAL A 8 2.57 -4.31 -27.09
N ARG A 9 2.07 -3.14 -27.55
CA ARG A 9 2.90 -1.96 -27.77
C ARG A 9 3.54 -1.45 -26.48
N GLN A 10 2.85 -1.55 -25.34
CA GLN A 10 3.41 -1.11 -24.06
C GLN A 10 4.45 -2.10 -23.54
N VAL A 11 4.16 -3.40 -23.50
CA VAL A 11 5.13 -4.40 -22.99
C VAL A 11 6.38 -4.49 -23.86
N SER A 12 6.26 -4.28 -25.18
CA SER A 12 7.41 -4.21 -26.07
C SER A 12 8.29 -2.99 -25.77
N ARG A 13 7.71 -1.80 -25.58
CA ARG A 13 8.46 -0.60 -25.19
C ARG A 13 9.17 -0.78 -23.86
N ASP A 14 8.50 -1.37 -22.88
CA ASP A 14 9.07 -1.66 -21.56
C ASP A 14 10.26 -2.63 -21.69
N LEU A 15 10.09 -3.73 -22.43
CA LEU A 15 11.17 -4.70 -22.66
C LEU A 15 12.37 -4.08 -23.37
N THR A 16 12.14 -3.29 -24.43
CA THR A 16 13.21 -2.57 -25.14
C THR A 16 13.95 -1.62 -24.21
N SER A 17 13.23 -0.85 -23.39
CA SER A 17 13.81 0.07 -22.41
C SER A 17 14.68 -0.66 -21.37
N ARG A 18 14.18 -1.78 -20.82
CA ARG A 18 14.93 -2.62 -19.88
C ARG A 18 16.19 -3.19 -20.50
N TRP A 19 16.09 -3.73 -21.72
CA TRP A 19 17.24 -4.29 -22.43
C TRP A 19 18.31 -3.24 -22.73
N GLN A 20 17.92 -2.03 -23.16
CA GLN A 20 18.86 -0.94 -23.41
C GLN A 20 19.65 -0.54 -22.16
N ARG A 21 19.00 -0.54 -20.98
CA ARG A 21 19.63 -0.14 -19.72
C ARG A 21 20.45 -1.25 -19.07
N TYR A 22 19.97 -2.49 -19.20
CA TYR A 22 20.37 -3.57 -18.30
C TYR A 22 20.67 -4.90 -19.01
N GLY A 23 20.51 -4.99 -20.34
CA GLY A 23 20.64 -6.24 -21.09
C GLY A 23 21.99 -6.94 -20.93
N THR A 24 23.09 -6.19 -20.89
CA THR A 24 24.43 -6.74 -20.68
C THR A 24 24.59 -7.37 -19.29
N ARG A 25 24.06 -6.73 -18.24
CA ARG A 25 24.11 -7.27 -16.87
C ARG A 25 23.20 -8.48 -16.72
N PHE A 26 22.00 -8.44 -17.32
CA PHE A 26 21.12 -9.60 -17.38
C PHE A 26 21.82 -10.80 -18.02
N GLU A 27 22.46 -10.62 -19.19
CA GLU A 27 23.17 -11.70 -19.87
C GLU A 27 24.31 -12.26 -19.03
N TYR A 28 25.08 -11.40 -18.37
CA TYR A 28 26.13 -11.82 -17.44
C TYR A 28 25.58 -12.68 -16.29
N MET A 29 24.52 -12.21 -15.62
CA MET A 29 23.91 -12.93 -14.50
C MET A 29 23.29 -14.24 -14.92
N TRP A 30 22.47 -14.23 -15.97
CA TRP A 30 21.80 -15.42 -16.49
C TRP A 30 22.79 -16.53 -16.85
N ARG A 31 23.92 -16.17 -17.46
CA ARG A 31 24.99 -17.13 -17.79
C ARG A 31 25.78 -17.62 -16.56
N SER A 32 25.74 -16.88 -15.45
CA SER A 32 26.41 -17.27 -14.21
C SER A 32 25.60 -18.25 -13.35
N PHE A 33 24.29 -18.34 -13.59
CA PHE A 33 23.39 -19.22 -12.84
C PHE A 33 23.54 -20.68 -13.24
N SER A 34 23.42 -21.57 -12.25
CA SER A 34 23.36 -23.01 -12.50
C SER A 34 22.10 -23.38 -13.31
N PRO A 35 22.10 -24.53 -14.01
CA PRO A 35 20.87 -25.03 -14.64
C PRO A 35 19.69 -25.13 -13.68
N GLU A 36 19.94 -25.49 -12.42
CA GLU A 36 18.94 -25.59 -11.36
C GLU A 36 18.33 -24.22 -11.03
N ASP A 37 19.16 -23.20 -10.81
CA ASP A 37 18.70 -21.82 -10.55
C ASP A 37 17.88 -21.27 -11.72
N ARG A 38 18.33 -21.54 -12.96
CA ARG A 38 17.62 -21.12 -14.18
C ARG A 38 16.26 -21.81 -14.30
N THR A 39 16.20 -23.10 -13.97
CA THR A 39 14.94 -23.87 -13.95
C THR A 39 13.96 -23.27 -12.96
N GLU A 40 14.40 -22.94 -11.75
CA GLU A 40 13.55 -22.31 -10.73
C GLU A 40 12.99 -20.97 -11.21
N ILE A 41 13.84 -20.10 -11.77
CA ILE A 41 13.42 -18.81 -12.33
C ILE A 41 12.41 -18.99 -13.47
N LEU A 42 12.65 -19.93 -14.39
CA LEU A 42 11.76 -20.19 -15.52
C LEU A 42 10.41 -20.75 -15.10
N ASN A 43 10.39 -21.62 -14.08
CA ASN A 43 9.15 -22.16 -13.51
C ASN A 43 8.32 -21.06 -12.83
N VAL A 44 8.95 -20.11 -12.13
CA VAL A 44 8.25 -18.97 -11.54
C VAL A 44 7.79 -17.97 -12.61
N ALA A 45 8.60 -17.73 -13.65
CA ALA A 45 8.20 -16.88 -14.77
C ALA A 45 7.02 -17.47 -15.55
N ASN A 46 6.87 -18.79 -15.53
CA ASN A 46 5.90 -19.52 -16.33
C ASN A 46 5.26 -20.71 -15.58
N PRO A 47 4.43 -20.46 -14.55
CA PRO A 47 3.94 -21.51 -13.65
C PRO A 47 2.82 -22.38 -14.24
N THR A 48 2.28 -22.07 -15.42
CA THR A 48 0.98 -22.60 -15.89
C THR A 48 0.97 -23.33 -17.23
N LEU A 49 2.09 -23.62 -17.88
CA LEU A 49 2.01 -24.39 -19.14
C LEU A 49 1.69 -25.86 -18.87
N VAL A 50 0.41 -26.21 -18.97
CA VAL A 50 -0.08 -27.58 -19.10
C VAL A 50 -0.95 -27.67 -20.37
N GLY A 51 -0.64 -28.59 -21.28
CA GLY A 51 -1.47 -28.85 -22.46
C GLY A 51 -1.44 -27.73 -23.52
N GLN A 52 -2.61 -27.20 -23.90
CA GLN A 52 -2.84 -26.34 -25.07
C GLN A 52 -2.12 -24.98 -25.07
N GLU A 53 -1.61 -24.53 -23.92
CA GLU A 53 -0.82 -23.28 -23.82
C GLU A 53 0.64 -23.45 -24.31
N LEU A 54 1.21 -24.67 -24.26
CA LEU A 54 2.55 -24.97 -24.80
C LEU A 54 2.58 -24.83 -26.33
N ASP A 55 1.49 -25.24 -26.99
CA ASP A 55 1.32 -25.12 -28.44
C ASP A 55 1.31 -23.65 -28.91
N PHE A 56 1.01 -22.71 -27.98
CA PHE A 56 0.92 -21.28 -28.26
C PHE A 56 2.27 -20.55 -28.13
N ALA A 57 3.31 -21.23 -27.62
CA ALA A 57 4.69 -20.74 -27.51
C ALA A 57 5.68 -21.93 -27.54
N PRO A 58 5.77 -22.69 -28.66
CA PRO A 58 6.50 -23.95 -28.70
C PRO A 58 8.03 -23.80 -28.57
N HIS A 59 8.55 -22.58 -28.74
CA HIS A 59 9.96 -22.26 -28.48
C HIS A 59 10.23 -21.90 -27.01
N TRP A 60 9.18 -21.80 -26.18
CA TRP A 60 9.30 -21.61 -24.74
C TRP A 60 9.52 -22.95 -24.05
N ASP A 61 10.73 -23.48 -24.20
CA ASP A 61 11.17 -24.72 -23.57
C ASP A 61 12.02 -24.41 -22.33
N ASN A 62 11.45 -24.61 -21.14
CA ASN A 62 12.13 -24.33 -19.88
C ASN A 62 13.38 -25.22 -19.70
N GLU A 63 13.34 -26.48 -20.14
CA GLU A 63 14.46 -27.42 -19.98
C GLU A 63 15.65 -26.96 -20.83
N ASN A 64 15.40 -26.71 -22.12
CA ASN A 64 16.45 -26.24 -23.03
C ASN A 64 17.02 -24.86 -22.63
N MET A 65 16.18 -23.92 -22.17
CA MET A 65 16.66 -22.62 -21.68
C MET A 65 17.47 -22.72 -20.37
N ALA A 66 17.11 -23.68 -19.52
CA ALA A 66 17.85 -23.97 -18.29
C ALA A 66 19.16 -24.71 -18.56
N GLU A 67 19.26 -25.51 -19.63
CA GLU A 67 20.51 -26.14 -20.03
C GLU A 67 21.43 -25.15 -20.76
N ASP A 68 21.00 -24.57 -21.89
CA ASP A 68 21.75 -23.58 -22.67
C ASP A 68 21.25 -22.14 -22.39
N PRO A 69 22.03 -21.32 -21.66
CA PRO A 69 21.60 -19.97 -21.30
C PRO A 69 21.48 -19.05 -22.53
N SER A 70 22.09 -19.42 -23.66
CA SER A 70 22.06 -18.65 -24.90
C SER A 70 20.66 -18.64 -25.54
N VAL A 71 19.84 -19.66 -25.30
CA VAL A 71 18.49 -19.77 -25.88
C VAL A 71 17.61 -18.61 -25.41
N LEU A 72 17.44 -18.43 -24.09
CA LEU A 72 16.65 -17.33 -23.54
C LEU A 72 17.25 -15.96 -23.91
N VAL A 73 18.58 -15.82 -23.87
CA VAL A 73 19.26 -14.56 -24.22
C VAL A 73 19.00 -14.17 -25.67
N ASN A 74 19.02 -15.12 -26.61
CA ASN A 74 18.74 -14.86 -28.02
C ASN A 74 17.28 -14.46 -28.24
N ILE A 75 16.34 -15.15 -27.59
CA ILE A 75 14.91 -14.81 -27.64
C ILE A 75 14.69 -13.39 -27.08
N LEU A 76 15.20 -13.13 -25.87
CA LEU A 76 15.12 -11.82 -25.22
C LEU A 76 15.71 -10.72 -26.10
N ARG A 77 16.92 -10.93 -26.63
CA ARG A 77 17.59 -9.95 -27.50
C ARG A 77 16.74 -9.65 -28.73
N HIS A 78 16.26 -10.67 -29.43
CA HIS A 78 15.39 -10.49 -30.59
C HIS A 78 14.12 -9.70 -30.23
N ARG A 79 13.41 -10.11 -29.16
CA ARG A 79 12.17 -9.45 -28.71
C ARG A 79 12.37 -8.02 -28.22
N ALA A 80 13.57 -7.69 -27.75
CA ALA A 80 13.89 -6.36 -27.26
C ALA A 80 14.42 -5.41 -28.35
N THR A 81 15.03 -5.93 -29.42
CA THR A 81 15.68 -5.11 -30.47
C THR A 81 14.94 -5.10 -31.81
N ALA A 82 14.17 -6.13 -32.14
CA ALA A 82 13.36 -6.16 -33.35
C ALA A 82 12.06 -5.35 -33.18
N THR A 83 11.60 -4.70 -34.24
CA THR A 83 10.31 -4.04 -34.27
C THR A 83 9.16 -5.06 -34.15
N LEU A 84 8.01 -4.65 -33.64
CA LEU A 84 6.86 -5.54 -33.51
C LEU A 84 6.41 -6.19 -34.85
N PRO A 85 6.40 -5.47 -36.00
CA PRO A 85 6.19 -6.10 -37.30
C PRO A 85 7.24 -7.15 -37.66
N GLU A 86 8.53 -6.90 -37.41
CA GLU A 86 9.58 -7.90 -37.63
C GLU A 86 9.34 -9.12 -36.74
N GLN A 87 9.01 -8.94 -35.47
CA GLN A 87 8.69 -10.06 -34.57
C GLN A 87 7.50 -10.91 -35.07
N ALA A 88 6.51 -10.28 -35.71
CA ALA A 88 5.33 -10.99 -36.20
C ALA A 88 5.61 -11.90 -37.41
N PHE A 89 6.62 -11.56 -38.24
CA PHE A 89 6.86 -12.20 -39.54
C PHE A 89 8.26 -12.76 -39.73
N GLU A 90 9.18 -12.42 -38.85
CA GLU A 90 10.54 -12.90 -38.82
C GLU A 90 10.77 -13.74 -37.56
N SER A 91 11.78 -14.58 -37.64
CA SER A 91 12.13 -15.56 -36.63
C SER A 91 13.11 -15.00 -35.60
N SER A 92 12.95 -15.40 -34.33
CA SER A 92 14.07 -15.39 -33.39
C SER A 92 15.05 -16.50 -33.77
N VAL A 93 16.33 -16.17 -33.97
CA VAL A 93 17.48 -17.08 -34.26
C VAL A 93 17.07 -18.56 -34.46
N ASN A 94 16.70 -18.92 -35.69
CA ASN A 94 16.40 -20.27 -36.20
C ASN A 94 15.03 -20.92 -35.84
N GLY A 95 14.01 -20.18 -35.38
CA GLY A 95 12.63 -20.68 -35.17
C GLY A 95 11.59 -20.24 -36.23
N PRO A 96 10.30 -20.57 -36.07
CA PRO A 96 9.21 -19.95 -36.83
C PRO A 96 8.84 -18.55 -36.29
N SER A 97 8.36 -17.66 -37.16
CA SER A 97 7.77 -16.37 -36.78
C SER A 97 6.46 -16.55 -36.01
N ASP A 98 5.96 -15.48 -35.36
CA ASP A 98 4.69 -15.56 -34.63
C ASP A 98 3.53 -15.94 -35.55
N LEU A 99 3.46 -15.37 -36.76
CA LEU A 99 2.41 -15.70 -37.71
C LEU A 99 2.50 -17.13 -38.24
N GLU A 100 3.70 -17.65 -38.48
CA GLU A 100 3.89 -19.05 -38.92
C GLU A 100 3.35 -20.03 -37.89
N VAL A 101 3.69 -19.82 -36.59
CA VAL A 101 3.17 -20.69 -35.52
C VAL A 101 1.65 -20.65 -35.43
N ILE A 102 1.04 -19.46 -35.54
CA ILE A 102 -0.42 -19.34 -35.51
C ILE A 102 -1.07 -20.01 -36.72
N LYS A 103 -0.48 -19.90 -37.92
CA LYS A 103 -1.01 -20.52 -39.14
C LYS A 103 -0.91 -22.05 -39.14
N GLU A 104 0.15 -22.60 -38.54
CA GLU A 104 0.35 -24.05 -38.46
C GLU A 104 -0.59 -24.73 -37.45
N SER A 105 -1.16 -23.96 -36.52
CA SER A 105 -2.00 -24.49 -35.45
C SER A 105 -3.50 -24.34 -35.74
N GLN A 106 -4.05 -25.34 -36.45
CA GLN A 106 -5.45 -25.39 -36.88
C GLN A 106 -6.46 -25.28 -35.72
N GLN A 107 -6.07 -25.72 -34.52
CA GLN A 107 -6.91 -25.75 -33.32
C GLN A 107 -7.34 -24.36 -32.80
N TYR A 108 -6.56 -23.30 -33.07
CA TYR A 108 -6.89 -21.93 -32.61
C TYR A 108 -7.91 -21.24 -33.51
N ILE A 109 -8.05 -21.71 -34.76
CA ILE A 109 -8.98 -21.14 -35.74
C ILE A 109 -10.44 -21.54 -35.41
N ASP A 110 -10.63 -22.65 -34.68
CA ASP A 110 -11.93 -23.17 -34.28
C ASP A 110 -12.49 -22.51 -33.00
N TRP A 111 -11.80 -21.52 -32.42
CA TRP A 111 -12.22 -20.77 -31.21
C TRP A 111 -13.45 -19.85 -31.39
N GLY A 112 -14.17 -19.97 -32.52
CA GLY A 112 -15.50 -19.37 -32.69
C GLY A 112 -15.55 -17.85 -32.79
N LEU A 113 -14.41 -17.17 -32.99
CA LEU A 113 -14.38 -15.71 -33.15
C LEU A 113 -15.15 -15.27 -34.41
N PRO A 114 -15.87 -14.13 -34.37
CA PRO A 114 -16.71 -13.70 -35.48
C PRO A 114 -15.90 -13.53 -36.77
N ARG A 115 -16.30 -14.27 -37.82
CA ARG A 115 -15.78 -14.10 -39.18
C ARG A 115 -16.37 -12.84 -39.81
N GLY A 116 -15.94 -11.68 -39.32
CA GLY A 116 -16.27 -10.38 -39.91
C GLY A 116 -15.28 -10.00 -41.00
N ASN A 117 -15.70 -9.12 -41.92
CA ASN A 117 -14.83 -8.47 -42.91
C ASN A 117 -13.92 -7.44 -42.23
N ALA A 118 -13.01 -7.91 -41.37
CA ALA A 118 -12.05 -7.11 -40.64
C ALA A 118 -10.64 -7.70 -40.74
N TYR A 119 -9.66 -6.81 -40.85
CA TYR A 119 -8.26 -7.14 -41.08
C TYR A 119 -7.38 -6.34 -40.14
N VAL A 120 -6.25 -6.92 -39.76
CA VAL A 120 -5.23 -6.30 -38.91
C VAL A 120 -3.98 -6.10 -39.76
N ALA A 121 -3.44 -4.89 -39.73
CA ALA A 121 -2.17 -4.57 -40.36
C ALA A 121 -1.08 -4.41 -39.29
N PHE A 122 0.01 -5.17 -39.45
CA PHE A 122 1.19 -5.08 -38.61
C PHE A 122 2.13 -4.00 -39.15
N CYS A 123 1.74 -2.75 -38.95
CA CYS A 123 2.51 -1.55 -39.31
C CYS A 123 3.23 -0.95 -38.10
N GLU A 124 4.28 -0.17 -38.29
CA GLU A 124 4.95 0.48 -37.15
C GLU A 124 4.06 1.54 -36.47
N GLY A 125 4.31 1.76 -35.16
CA GLY A 125 3.70 2.82 -34.37
C GLY A 125 2.28 2.50 -33.86
N GLU A 126 1.49 3.56 -33.62
CA GLU A 126 0.21 3.47 -32.90
C GLU A 126 -0.89 2.66 -33.61
N LYS A 127 -0.72 2.40 -34.91
CA LYS A 127 -1.67 1.61 -35.70
C LYS A 127 -1.34 0.12 -35.72
N TYR A 128 -0.23 -0.30 -35.11
CA TYR A 128 0.17 -1.70 -35.02
C TYR A 128 -0.93 -2.54 -34.38
N GLY A 129 -1.42 -3.56 -35.08
CA GLY A 129 -2.36 -4.52 -34.50
C GLY A 129 -3.80 -4.03 -34.38
N VAL A 130 -4.13 -2.83 -34.86
CA VAL A 130 -5.49 -2.28 -34.74
C VAL A 130 -6.41 -2.92 -35.80
N PRO A 131 -7.60 -3.43 -35.44
CA PRO A 131 -8.51 -4.04 -36.41
C PRO A 131 -9.25 -2.99 -37.26
N HIS A 132 -9.27 -3.21 -38.57
CA HIS A 132 -9.94 -2.36 -39.56
C HIS A 132 -11.02 -3.12 -40.33
N LYS A 133 -12.24 -2.60 -40.34
CA LYS A 133 -13.33 -3.14 -41.20
C LYS A 133 -13.13 -2.68 -42.64
N ALA A 134 -13.11 -3.61 -43.59
CA ALA A 134 -12.98 -3.32 -45.02
C ALA A 134 -13.53 -4.47 -45.86
N ALA A 135 -13.84 -4.23 -47.13
CA ALA A 135 -14.33 -5.26 -48.05
C ALA A 135 -13.31 -6.40 -48.25
N ASP A 136 -12.03 -6.07 -48.34
CA ASP A 136 -10.93 -7.01 -48.54
C ASP A 136 -9.62 -6.56 -47.85
N GLN A 137 -8.69 -7.51 -47.72
CA GLN A 137 -7.37 -7.32 -47.13
C GLN A 137 -6.53 -6.26 -47.87
N LYS A 138 -6.66 -6.20 -49.20
CA LYS A 138 -5.86 -5.30 -50.05
C LYS A 138 -6.20 -3.83 -49.78
N THR A 139 -7.45 -3.54 -49.50
CA THR A 139 -7.93 -2.19 -49.14
C THR A 139 -7.26 -1.68 -47.87
N VAL A 140 -7.17 -2.53 -46.83
CA VAL A 140 -6.51 -2.18 -45.57
C VAL A 140 -5.00 -2.07 -45.78
N ALA A 141 -4.40 -3.02 -46.50
CA ALA A 141 -2.97 -3.03 -46.78
C ALA A 141 -2.53 -1.76 -47.53
N ALA A 142 -3.22 -1.38 -48.60
CA ALA A 142 -2.90 -0.19 -49.38
C ALA A 142 -3.03 1.12 -48.58
N ALA A 143 -3.87 1.15 -47.55
CA ALA A 143 -4.08 2.32 -46.71
C ALA A 143 -3.04 2.48 -45.59
N LEU A 144 -2.44 1.36 -45.12
CA LEU A 144 -1.65 1.35 -43.88
C LEU A 144 -0.22 0.85 -44.06
N LEU A 145 0.08 0.15 -45.15
CA LEU A 145 1.37 -0.49 -45.38
C LEU A 145 2.06 0.07 -46.62
N PRO A 146 3.41 0.12 -46.65
CA PRO A 146 4.15 0.43 -47.85
C PRO A 146 3.86 -0.57 -49.00
N PRO A 147 3.98 -0.15 -50.28
CA PRO A 147 3.85 -1.06 -51.42
C PRO A 147 4.78 -2.28 -51.31
N GLY A 148 4.27 -3.49 -51.60
CA GLY A 148 5.03 -4.73 -51.50
C GLY A 148 5.06 -5.38 -50.11
N LYS A 149 4.43 -4.75 -49.10
CA LYS A 149 4.29 -5.29 -47.74
C LYS A 149 2.87 -5.78 -47.43
N GLU A 150 2.06 -6.10 -48.44
CA GLU A 150 0.65 -6.48 -48.28
C GLU A 150 0.46 -7.75 -47.44
N HIS A 151 1.49 -8.61 -47.39
CA HIS A 151 1.52 -9.81 -46.54
C HIS A 151 1.51 -9.50 -45.03
N LEU A 152 1.84 -8.27 -44.62
CA LEU A 152 1.76 -7.82 -43.22
C LEU A 152 0.32 -7.50 -42.76
N CYS A 153 -0.65 -7.62 -43.66
CA CYS A 153 -2.07 -7.51 -43.35
C CYS A 153 -2.67 -8.91 -43.29
N VAL A 154 -3.43 -9.24 -42.24
CA VAL A 154 -4.06 -10.57 -42.07
C VAL A 154 -5.51 -10.43 -41.63
N PRO A 155 -6.36 -11.45 -41.83
CA PRO A 155 -7.69 -11.46 -41.22
C PRO A 155 -7.61 -11.31 -39.70
N VAL A 156 -8.58 -10.61 -39.09
CA VAL A 156 -8.56 -10.25 -37.66
C VAL A 156 -8.32 -11.42 -36.72
N ILE A 157 -8.84 -12.61 -37.03
CA ILE A 157 -8.60 -13.85 -36.26
C ILE A 157 -7.10 -14.15 -36.08
N TYR A 158 -6.33 -14.08 -37.18
CA TYR A 158 -4.88 -14.30 -37.13
C TYR A 158 -4.17 -13.13 -36.46
N GLY A 159 -4.68 -11.92 -36.69
CA GLY A 159 -4.18 -10.70 -36.07
C GLY A 159 -4.20 -10.79 -34.54
N ASP A 160 -5.37 -11.08 -33.97
CA ASP A 160 -5.59 -11.17 -32.52
C ASP A 160 -4.73 -12.28 -31.90
N LEU A 161 -4.63 -13.46 -32.53
CA LEU A 161 -3.80 -14.56 -32.05
C LEU A 161 -2.30 -14.23 -32.07
N VAL A 162 -1.81 -13.55 -33.10
CA VAL A 162 -0.41 -13.09 -33.14
C VAL A 162 -0.15 -12.05 -32.04
N LEU A 163 -1.06 -11.10 -31.82
CA LEU A 163 -0.92 -10.10 -30.75
C LEU A 163 -0.93 -10.76 -29.37
N LEU A 164 -1.83 -11.72 -29.12
CA LEU A 164 -1.88 -12.48 -27.88
C LEU A 164 -0.56 -13.22 -27.64
N ARG A 165 0.01 -13.85 -28.68
CA ARG A 165 1.29 -14.54 -28.59
C ARG A 165 2.44 -13.60 -28.26
N GLN A 166 2.50 -12.44 -28.92
CA GLN A 166 3.51 -11.43 -28.63
C GLN A 166 3.41 -10.92 -27.19
N ALA A 167 2.19 -10.55 -26.75
CA ALA A 167 1.96 -10.12 -25.38
C ALA A 167 2.40 -11.19 -24.36
N PHE A 168 2.05 -12.46 -24.64
CA PHE A 168 2.43 -13.58 -23.80
C PHE A 168 3.95 -13.72 -23.68
N ILE A 169 4.67 -13.87 -24.81
CA ILE A 169 6.12 -14.10 -24.81
C ILE A 169 6.86 -12.91 -24.17
N ILE A 170 6.54 -11.68 -24.59
CA ILE A 170 7.18 -10.47 -24.06
C ILE A 170 6.91 -10.34 -22.55
N GLY A 171 5.68 -10.61 -22.10
CA GLY A 171 5.33 -10.58 -20.67
C GLY A 171 6.11 -11.61 -19.84
N ARG A 172 6.30 -12.83 -20.36
CA ARG A 172 7.09 -13.88 -19.69
C ARG A 172 8.57 -13.53 -19.61
N ILE A 173 9.14 -13.02 -20.69
CA ILE A 173 10.51 -12.49 -20.70
C ILE A 173 10.64 -11.35 -19.69
N GLY A 174 9.66 -10.44 -19.67
CA GLY A 174 9.61 -9.34 -18.70
C GLY A 174 9.61 -9.84 -17.26
N THR A 175 8.90 -10.93 -16.96
CA THR A 175 8.90 -11.56 -15.63
C THR A 175 10.25 -12.21 -15.31
N ALA A 176 10.82 -13.00 -16.22
CA ALA A 176 12.15 -13.57 -16.06
C ALA A 176 13.22 -12.49 -15.82
N PHE A 177 13.13 -11.37 -16.53
CA PHE A 177 14.00 -10.21 -16.34
C PHE A 177 13.96 -9.67 -14.91
N MET A 178 12.74 -9.56 -14.33
CA MET A 178 12.57 -9.10 -12.95
C MET A 178 13.15 -10.11 -11.94
N LEU A 179 12.88 -11.40 -12.13
CA LEU A 179 13.34 -12.46 -11.22
C LEU A 179 14.86 -12.57 -11.19
N VAL A 180 15.52 -12.53 -12.36
CA VAL A 180 17.00 -12.53 -12.44
C VAL A 180 17.59 -11.37 -11.65
N TRP A 181 16.93 -10.21 -11.66
CA TRP A 181 17.38 -9.03 -10.92
C TRP A 181 17.11 -9.08 -9.43
N ASP A 182 16.03 -9.76 -9.02
CA ASP A 182 15.78 -10.07 -7.61
C ASP A 182 16.87 -10.99 -7.02
N CYS A 183 17.61 -11.71 -7.86
CA CYS A 183 18.76 -12.51 -7.46
C CYS A 183 20.10 -11.74 -7.49
N ASP A 184 20.16 -10.50 -8.00
CA ASP A 184 21.42 -9.74 -8.10
C ASP A 184 21.90 -9.30 -6.70
N PRO A 185 23.04 -9.82 -6.20
CA PRO A 185 23.55 -9.48 -4.87
C PRO A 185 23.99 -8.01 -4.75
N GLU A 186 24.34 -7.35 -5.85
CA GLU A 186 24.64 -5.91 -5.85
C GLU A 186 23.37 -5.08 -5.69
N GLU A 187 22.20 -5.62 -6.05
CA GLU A 187 20.90 -4.95 -5.99
C GLU A 187 20.04 -5.38 -4.79
N GLN A 188 20.40 -6.50 -4.16
CA GLN A 188 19.85 -6.98 -2.90
C GLN A 188 20.89 -6.90 -1.77
N PRO A 189 21.09 -5.74 -1.11
CA PRO A 189 21.95 -5.69 0.06
C PRO A 189 21.34 -6.52 1.20
N GLY A 190 21.96 -7.68 1.49
CA GLY A 190 21.65 -8.54 2.64
C GLY A 190 20.97 -9.88 2.28
N PRO A 191 20.95 -10.85 3.20
CA PRO A 191 20.35 -12.15 2.96
C PRO A 191 18.84 -12.03 2.68
N TRP A 192 18.36 -12.75 1.67
CA TRP A 192 16.93 -12.92 1.44
C TRP A 192 16.30 -13.62 2.64
N ILE A 193 15.40 -12.95 3.36
CA ILE A 193 14.60 -13.54 4.43
C ILE A 193 13.21 -13.77 3.84
N PRO A 194 12.82 -15.01 3.49
CA PRO A 194 11.45 -15.30 3.12
C PRO A 194 10.52 -14.96 4.29
N ALA A 195 9.36 -14.40 3.97
CA ALA A 195 8.29 -14.25 4.95
C ALA A 195 7.90 -15.65 5.45
N ASN A 196 8.18 -15.97 6.71
CA ASN A 196 7.75 -17.23 7.32
C ASN A 196 6.23 -17.17 7.54
N PRO A 197 5.43 -18.13 7.01
CA PRO A 197 4.00 -18.23 7.27
C PRO A 197 3.65 -18.24 8.78
N GLU A 198 4.48 -18.88 9.61
CA GLU A 198 4.30 -18.89 11.08
C GLU A 198 4.43 -17.49 11.69
N GLU A 199 5.29 -16.65 11.12
CA GLU A 199 5.46 -15.25 11.55
C GLU A 199 4.21 -14.42 11.23
N SER A 200 3.56 -14.70 10.10
CA SER A 200 2.34 -14.02 9.67
C SER A 200 1.16 -14.38 10.59
N ALA A 201 1.05 -15.66 10.93
CA ALA A 201 0.09 -16.17 11.90
C ALA A 201 0.30 -15.58 13.30
N ALA A 202 1.56 -15.47 13.73
CA ALA A 202 1.90 -14.93 15.03
C ALA A 202 1.65 -13.42 15.14
N ARG A 203 1.97 -12.63 14.11
CA ARG A 203 1.64 -11.19 14.04
C ARG A 203 0.15 -10.94 14.07
N LEU A 204 -0.62 -11.77 13.37
CA LEU A 204 -2.07 -11.69 13.42
C LEU A 204 -2.59 -11.95 14.83
N ARG A 205 -2.12 -13.03 15.48
CA ARG A 205 -2.49 -13.31 16.87
C ARG A 205 -2.10 -12.16 17.79
N GLU A 206 -0.92 -11.59 17.62
CA GLU A 206 -0.49 -10.43 18.38
C GLU A 206 -1.40 -9.21 18.16
N ALA A 207 -1.80 -8.92 16.92
CA ALA A 207 -2.75 -7.85 16.63
C ALA A 207 -4.14 -8.09 17.24
N LEU A 208 -4.59 -9.35 17.27
CA LEU A 208 -5.84 -9.77 17.90
C LEU A 208 -5.73 -9.86 19.44
N GLN A 209 -4.53 -10.06 20.00
CA GLN A 209 -4.24 -10.17 21.44
C GLN A 209 -3.83 -8.84 22.09
N LEU A 210 -3.30 -7.88 21.32
CA LEU A 210 -3.09 -6.48 21.74
C LEU A 210 -4.39 -5.79 22.19
N GLN A 211 -5.53 -6.46 22.01
CA GLN A 211 -6.86 -6.07 22.47
C GLN A 211 -7.16 -6.42 23.94
N GLU A 212 -6.28 -7.13 24.66
CA GLU A 212 -6.48 -7.38 26.09
C GLU A 212 -5.65 -6.43 26.97
N PRO A 213 -6.28 -5.54 27.77
CA PRO A 213 -5.55 -4.74 28.72
C PRO A 213 -5.01 -5.64 29.83
N ALA A 214 -3.68 -5.77 29.88
CA ALA A 214 -2.98 -6.42 30.98
C ALA A 214 -2.99 -5.51 32.22
N GLY A 215 -4.10 -5.50 32.96
CA GLY A 215 -4.22 -4.97 34.32
C GLY A 215 -4.30 -3.45 34.48
N ASP A 216 -4.78 -3.03 35.66
CA ASP A 216 -5.24 -1.68 36.05
C ASP A 216 -4.14 -0.58 36.19
N ALA A 217 -2.99 -0.69 35.53
CA ALA A 217 -1.90 0.27 35.74
C ALA A 217 -1.34 0.84 34.42
N VAL A 218 -1.67 2.13 34.20
CA VAL A 218 -1.24 3.10 33.15
C VAL A 218 -2.20 3.28 31.96
N ASP A 219 -2.79 4.49 31.95
CA ASP A 219 -3.69 5.19 31.01
C ASP A 219 -3.86 4.55 29.62
N ASP A 220 -4.81 3.62 29.52
CA ASP A 220 -5.27 2.98 28.29
C ASP A 220 -6.29 3.87 27.54
N SER A 221 -6.11 5.19 27.53
CA SER A 221 -7.05 6.08 26.83
C SER A 221 -6.92 6.00 25.32
N ALA A 222 -8.01 6.30 24.60
CA ALA A 222 -8.02 6.41 23.15
C ALA A 222 -6.96 7.42 22.65
N LEU A 223 -6.67 8.48 23.42
CA LEU A 223 -5.62 9.44 23.08
C LEU A 223 -4.22 8.81 23.05
N ASN A 224 -3.91 7.94 24.01
CA ASN A 224 -2.61 7.25 24.03
C ASN A 224 -2.51 6.23 22.90
N MET A 225 -3.60 5.52 22.57
CA MET A 225 -3.66 4.69 21.36
C MET A 225 -3.39 5.50 20.09
N ALA A 226 -4.00 6.68 19.95
CA ALA A 226 -3.76 7.56 18.80
C ALA A 226 -2.31 8.04 18.72
N ARG A 227 -1.70 8.41 19.86
CA ARG A 227 -0.28 8.80 19.93
C ARG A 227 0.66 7.65 19.57
N ARG A 228 0.39 6.44 20.06
CA ARG A 228 1.15 5.23 19.75
C ARG A 228 1.10 4.96 18.24
N ASN A 229 -0.08 4.95 17.66
CA ASN A 229 -0.26 4.70 16.23
C ASN A 229 0.36 5.80 15.36
N LYS A 230 0.24 7.08 15.76
CA LYS A 230 0.99 8.17 15.13
C LYS A 230 2.49 7.89 15.11
N GLY A 231 3.07 7.47 16.24
CA GLY A 231 4.49 7.15 16.36
C GLY A 231 4.91 5.97 15.48
N ILE A 232 4.11 4.90 15.46
CA ILE A 232 4.35 3.71 14.62
C ILE A 232 4.34 4.09 13.13
N VAL A 233 3.30 4.79 12.67
CA VAL A 233 3.18 5.16 11.25
C VAL A 233 4.22 6.21 10.86
N GLY A 234 4.56 7.15 11.76
CA GLY A 234 5.64 8.10 11.54
C GLY A 234 7.01 7.41 11.40
N ALA A 235 7.27 6.37 12.20
CA ALA A 235 8.47 5.54 12.06
C ALA A 235 8.46 4.76 10.73
N GLN A 236 7.31 4.24 10.29
CA GLN A 236 7.18 3.60 8.98
C GLN A 236 7.47 4.59 7.85
N TRP A 237 6.90 5.80 7.90
CA TRP A 237 7.19 6.87 6.94
C TRP A 237 8.68 7.18 6.87
N GLY A 238 9.32 7.43 8.02
CA GLY A 238 10.75 7.71 8.09
C GLY A 238 11.62 6.56 7.55
N SER A 239 11.15 5.31 7.65
CA SER A 239 11.89 4.14 7.19
C SER A 239 11.87 3.92 5.67
N LEU A 240 10.89 4.49 4.94
CA LEU A 240 10.71 4.20 3.50
C LEU A 240 11.96 4.52 2.65
N GLY A 241 12.70 5.58 3.00
CA GLY A 241 13.87 6.04 2.23
C GLY A 241 15.22 5.67 2.83
N VAL A 242 15.26 4.98 3.96
CA VAL A 242 16.51 4.76 4.73
C VAL A 242 16.70 3.30 5.10
N ALA A 243 15.61 2.58 5.39
CA ALA A 243 15.68 1.17 5.71
C ALA A 243 15.77 0.35 4.42
N THR A 244 16.69 -0.59 4.42
CA THR A 244 16.86 -1.54 3.32
C THR A 244 15.57 -2.33 3.10
N ARG A 245 15.17 -2.51 1.84
CA ARG A 245 14.03 -3.32 1.36
C ARG A 245 12.61 -2.89 1.76
N VAL A 246 12.43 -1.99 2.72
CA VAL A 246 11.09 -1.61 3.21
C VAL A 246 10.19 -1.07 2.10
N LEU A 247 10.70 -0.15 1.27
CA LEU A 247 9.93 0.39 0.15
C LEU A 247 9.68 -0.67 -0.93
N LYS A 248 10.72 -1.45 -1.31
CA LYS A 248 10.60 -2.56 -2.27
C LYS A 248 9.48 -3.52 -1.89
N GLU A 249 9.48 -4.04 -0.67
CA GLU A 249 8.54 -5.07 -0.24
C GLU A 249 7.10 -4.55 -0.28
N ARG A 250 6.86 -3.34 0.22
CA ARG A 250 5.53 -2.70 0.12
C ARG A 250 5.08 -2.51 -1.32
N VAL A 251 5.98 -2.06 -2.20
CA VAL A 251 5.66 -1.85 -3.62
C VAL A 251 5.33 -3.16 -4.31
N ILE A 252 6.08 -4.24 -4.05
CA ILE A 252 5.79 -5.57 -4.59
C ILE A 252 4.43 -6.07 -4.10
N HIS A 253 4.07 -5.85 -2.84
CA HIS A 253 2.75 -6.21 -2.32
C HIS A 253 1.63 -5.43 -3.02
N TYR A 254 1.80 -4.12 -3.21
CA TYR A 254 0.84 -3.30 -3.96
C TYR A 254 0.74 -3.75 -5.42
N PHE A 255 1.86 -4.05 -6.06
CA PHE A 255 1.92 -4.49 -7.44
C PHE A 255 1.24 -5.85 -7.63
N SER A 256 1.54 -6.81 -6.75
CA SER A 256 0.95 -8.15 -6.77
C SER A 256 -0.54 -8.20 -6.42
N SER A 257 -1.11 -7.09 -5.95
CA SER A 257 -2.51 -6.94 -5.56
C SER A 257 -3.31 -6.04 -6.50
N LEU A 258 -2.73 -5.62 -7.63
CA LEU A 258 -3.43 -4.83 -8.63
C LEU A 258 -4.72 -5.54 -9.09
N PRO A 259 -5.82 -4.79 -9.31
CA PRO A 259 -7.07 -5.36 -9.83
C PRO A 259 -6.87 -6.18 -11.12
N ASP A 260 -5.95 -5.80 -11.99
CA ASP A 260 -5.69 -6.52 -13.24
C ASP A 260 -5.11 -7.93 -13.04
N GLN A 261 -4.50 -8.19 -11.88
CA GLN A 261 -4.05 -9.53 -11.48
C GLN A 261 -5.16 -10.40 -10.85
N VAL A 262 -6.38 -9.87 -10.72
CA VAL A 262 -7.55 -10.61 -10.26
C VAL A 262 -8.27 -11.21 -11.46
N LEU A 263 -8.75 -12.45 -11.32
CA LEU A 263 -9.55 -13.13 -12.33
C LEU A 263 -10.79 -12.31 -12.69
N ASN A 264 -11.08 -12.19 -13.99
CA ASN A 264 -12.34 -11.62 -14.45
C ASN A 264 -13.49 -12.64 -14.37
N GLU A 265 -14.69 -12.25 -14.79
CA GLU A 265 -15.88 -13.11 -14.82
C GLU A 265 -15.69 -14.38 -15.67
N ASP A 266 -14.85 -14.30 -16.70
CA ASP A 266 -14.49 -15.38 -17.61
C ASP A 266 -13.33 -16.24 -17.09
N ARG A 267 -12.87 -16.01 -15.85
CA ARG A 267 -11.70 -16.66 -15.21
C ARG A 267 -10.38 -16.45 -15.95
N VAL A 268 -10.25 -15.30 -16.59
CA VAL A 268 -9.02 -14.88 -17.25
C VAL A 268 -8.42 -13.72 -16.44
N THR A 269 -7.11 -13.78 -16.18
CA THR A 269 -6.35 -12.63 -15.67
C THR A 269 -5.85 -11.77 -16.84
N ASN A 270 -5.82 -10.45 -16.66
CA ASN A 270 -5.00 -9.63 -17.55
C ASN A 270 -3.56 -9.73 -17.04
N ASN A 271 -2.76 -10.63 -17.64
CA ASN A 271 -1.36 -10.80 -17.25
C ASN A 271 -0.43 -9.72 -17.81
N THR A 272 -0.94 -8.79 -18.61
CA THR A 272 -0.16 -7.65 -19.12
C THR A 272 0.05 -6.64 -18.00
N VAL A 273 1.11 -6.82 -17.21
CA VAL A 273 1.53 -5.82 -16.20
C VAL A 273 2.73 -5.06 -16.74
N VAL A 274 2.63 -3.74 -16.76
CA VAL A 274 3.61 -2.84 -17.40
C VAL A 274 4.43 -2.06 -16.37
N ASP A 275 5.58 -1.52 -16.76
CA ASP A 275 6.45 -0.73 -15.89
C ASP A 275 5.72 0.45 -15.24
N LYS A 276 4.75 1.02 -15.96
CA LYS A 276 3.88 2.10 -15.46
C LYS A 276 3.07 1.67 -14.23
N ASP A 277 2.64 0.41 -14.16
CA ASP A 277 1.87 -0.10 -13.02
C ASP A 277 2.75 -0.25 -11.78
N LEU A 278 4.03 -0.55 -11.97
CA LEU A 278 5.00 -0.61 -10.89
C LEU A 278 5.31 0.79 -10.35
N ILE A 279 5.58 1.74 -11.25
CA ILE A 279 5.80 3.16 -10.91
C ILE A 279 4.62 3.73 -10.13
N THR A 280 3.41 3.37 -10.56
CA THR A 280 2.17 3.69 -9.85
C THR A 280 2.19 3.16 -8.42
N CYS A 281 2.55 1.89 -8.23
CA CYS A 281 2.53 1.27 -6.92
C CYS A 281 3.50 1.95 -5.94
N VAL A 282 4.64 2.48 -6.44
CA VAL A 282 5.53 3.33 -5.62
C VAL A 282 4.79 4.55 -5.11
N TYR A 283 4.08 5.25 -6.01
CA TYR A 283 3.31 6.43 -5.65
C TYR A 283 2.20 6.11 -4.63
N ASP A 284 1.43 5.04 -4.88
CA ASP A 284 0.32 4.62 -4.03
C ASP A 284 0.79 4.25 -2.62
N VAL A 285 1.91 3.54 -2.49
CA VAL A 285 2.52 3.19 -1.19
C VAL A 285 2.89 4.44 -0.42
N VAL A 286 3.61 5.37 -1.06
CA VAL A 286 4.07 6.61 -0.41
C VAL A 286 2.87 7.46 -0.01
N ASN A 287 1.89 7.61 -0.89
CA ASN A 287 0.69 8.38 -0.61
C ASN A 287 -0.12 7.80 0.55
N ASP A 288 -0.31 6.48 0.58
CA ASP A 288 -1.08 5.83 1.63
C ASP A 288 -0.42 5.95 3.02
N VAL A 289 0.90 5.77 3.11
CA VAL A 289 1.62 5.92 4.39
C VAL A 289 1.57 7.37 4.89
N ALA A 290 1.76 8.36 4.00
CA ALA A 290 1.65 9.78 4.38
C ALA A 290 0.24 10.14 4.86
N ARG A 291 -0.79 9.69 4.12
CA ARG A 291 -2.20 9.92 4.48
C ARG A 291 -2.53 9.26 5.82
N HIS A 292 -2.02 8.05 6.06
CA HIS A 292 -2.21 7.33 7.31
C HIS A 292 -1.54 8.05 8.49
N HIS A 293 -0.32 8.55 8.31
CA HIS A 293 0.38 9.36 9.31
C HIS A 293 -0.40 10.64 9.64
N ALA A 294 -0.92 11.32 8.61
CA ALA A 294 -1.71 12.53 8.77
C ALA A 294 -3.03 12.29 9.52
N LEU A 295 -3.68 11.15 9.28
CA LEU A 295 -4.90 10.74 9.99
C LEU A 295 -4.68 10.67 11.49
N TRP A 296 -3.65 9.93 11.95
CA TRP A 296 -3.34 9.83 13.37
C TRP A 296 -2.84 11.15 13.95
N THR A 297 -2.08 11.92 13.16
CA THR A 297 -1.65 13.27 13.56
C THR A 297 -2.83 14.19 13.81
N TYR A 298 -3.86 14.14 12.96
CA TYR A 298 -5.08 14.93 13.13
C TYR A 298 -5.88 14.50 14.37
N LEU A 299 -6.08 13.19 14.57
CA LEU A 299 -6.77 12.68 15.75
C LEU A 299 -6.08 13.10 17.06
N VAL A 300 -4.75 12.95 17.14
CA VAL A 300 -3.96 13.40 18.29
C VAL A 300 -4.09 14.91 18.56
N ALA A 301 -4.27 15.71 17.51
CA ALA A 301 -4.43 17.16 17.65
C ALA A 301 -5.84 17.57 18.08
N VAL A 302 -6.88 16.83 17.67
CA VAL A 302 -8.28 17.21 17.89
C VAL A 302 -8.86 16.63 19.19
N MET A 303 -8.39 15.46 19.64
CA MET A 303 -8.90 14.84 20.86
C MET A 303 -8.76 15.71 22.12
N PRO A 304 -7.63 16.39 22.37
CA PRO A 304 -7.52 17.31 23.51
C PRO A 304 -8.52 18.48 23.45
N GLU A 305 -8.80 19.00 22.26
CA GLU A 305 -9.78 20.08 22.08
C GLU A 305 -11.19 19.64 22.49
N ALA A 306 -11.54 18.36 22.28
CA ALA A 306 -12.82 17.83 22.74
C ALA A 306 -12.91 17.77 24.26
N ALA A 307 -11.79 17.49 24.93
CA ALA A 307 -11.72 17.40 26.39
C ALA A 307 -11.77 18.76 27.09
N GLU A 308 -11.29 19.82 26.43
CA GLU A 308 -11.36 21.20 26.93
C GLU A 308 -12.77 21.81 26.82
N GLU A 309 -13.61 21.29 25.94
CA GLU A 309 -14.98 21.77 25.72
C GLU A 309 -15.99 21.22 26.74
N GLU A 310 -16.98 22.06 27.12
CA GLU A 310 -18.07 21.69 28.03
C GLU A 310 -18.81 20.44 27.52
N GLU A 311 -19.09 19.51 28.42
CA GLU A 311 -19.84 18.30 28.11
C GLU A 311 -21.25 18.64 27.60
N GLY A 312 -21.64 18.08 26.45
CA GLY A 312 -22.89 18.44 25.78
C GLY A 312 -22.90 19.84 25.11
N GLY A 313 -21.77 20.56 25.15
CA GLY A 313 -21.61 21.86 24.49
C GLY A 313 -21.64 21.77 22.95
N PRO A 314 -22.10 22.82 22.26
CA PRO A 314 -22.18 22.83 20.80
C PRO A 314 -20.79 22.82 20.13
N GLY A 315 -19.75 23.32 20.82
CA GLY A 315 -18.36 23.21 20.37
C GLY A 315 -17.89 21.75 20.40
N ARG A 316 -18.03 21.08 21.55
CA ARG A 316 -17.78 19.63 21.69
C ARG A 316 -18.51 18.81 20.63
N ALA A 317 -19.79 19.08 20.38
CA ALA A 317 -20.57 18.35 19.37
C ALA A 317 -19.99 18.47 17.95
N VAL A 318 -19.46 19.65 17.58
CA VAL A 318 -18.78 19.85 16.29
C VAL A 318 -17.50 19.01 16.21
N ILE A 319 -16.72 18.96 17.29
CA ILE A 319 -15.48 18.19 17.35
C ILE A 319 -15.77 16.69 17.25
N LEU A 320 -16.70 16.17 18.04
CA LEU A 320 -17.08 14.75 18.04
C LEU A 320 -17.61 14.32 16.66
N GLN A 321 -18.38 15.18 15.98
CA GLN A 321 -18.85 14.90 14.62
C GLN A 321 -17.69 14.83 13.62
N GLU A 322 -16.69 15.69 13.73
CA GLU A 322 -15.51 15.64 12.86
C GLU A 322 -14.67 14.39 13.16
N MET A 323 -14.46 14.05 14.43
CA MET A 323 -13.76 12.83 14.84
C MET A 323 -14.44 11.57 14.30
N ALA A 324 -15.78 11.51 14.35
CA ALA A 324 -16.54 10.40 13.76
C ALA A 324 -16.30 10.28 12.25
N HIS A 325 -16.27 11.40 11.51
CA HIS A 325 -15.95 11.38 10.07
C HIS A 325 -14.51 10.92 9.79
N VAL A 326 -13.54 11.36 10.57
CA VAL A 326 -12.13 10.98 10.41
C VAL A 326 -11.95 9.49 10.71
N CYS A 327 -12.58 8.99 11.77
CA CYS A 327 -12.60 7.57 12.13
C CYS A 327 -13.20 6.71 11.02
N HIS A 328 -14.34 7.13 10.46
CA HIS A 328 -14.96 6.43 9.35
C HIS A 328 -14.06 6.38 8.11
N MET A 329 -13.37 7.48 7.78
CA MET A 329 -12.38 7.51 6.70
C MET A 329 -11.22 6.53 6.97
N GLY A 330 -10.72 6.46 8.21
CA GLY A 330 -9.68 5.51 8.61
C GLY A 330 -10.12 4.06 8.48
N PHE A 331 -11.35 3.75 8.93
CA PHE A 331 -11.97 2.43 8.76
C PHE A 331 -12.09 2.04 7.29
N GLN A 332 -12.63 2.93 6.44
CA GLN A 332 -12.77 2.67 5.00
C GLN A 332 -11.41 2.44 4.32
N ARG A 333 -10.38 3.19 4.71
CA ARG A 333 -9.00 2.96 4.24
C ARG A 333 -8.53 1.55 4.60
N ALA A 334 -8.57 1.18 5.88
CA ALA A 334 -8.05 -0.10 6.36
C ALA A 334 -8.82 -1.29 5.74
N GLN A 335 -10.15 -1.17 5.63
CA GLN A 335 -10.99 -2.15 4.94
C GLN A 335 -10.62 -2.32 3.47
N SER A 336 -10.39 -1.21 2.76
CA SER A 336 -10.02 -1.24 1.33
C SER A 336 -8.64 -1.89 1.12
N LEU A 337 -7.69 -1.62 2.04
CA LEU A 337 -6.36 -2.22 1.99
C LEU A 337 -6.39 -3.73 2.27
N LEU A 338 -7.19 -4.17 3.25
CA LEU A 338 -7.42 -5.58 3.52
C LEU A 338 -8.00 -6.30 2.30
N LYS A 339 -9.07 -5.75 1.71
CA LYS A 339 -9.68 -6.29 0.48
C LYS A 339 -8.66 -6.37 -0.66
N ARG A 340 -7.88 -5.31 -0.87
CA ARG A 340 -6.84 -5.26 -1.91
C ARG A 340 -5.85 -6.42 -1.79
N PHE A 341 -5.37 -6.74 -0.59
CA PHE A 341 -4.38 -7.80 -0.45
C PHE A 341 -4.96 -9.22 -0.51
N LEU A 342 -6.24 -9.39 -0.20
CA LEU A 342 -6.89 -10.71 -0.20
C LEU A 342 -7.53 -11.08 -1.54
N GLN A 343 -7.90 -10.10 -2.37
CA GLN A 343 -8.71 -10.33 -3.57
C GLN A 343 -8.09 -11.29 -4.60
N LYS A 344 -6.75 -11.44 -4.62
CA LYS A 344 -6.06 -12.35 -5.53
C LYS A 344 -6.05 -13.81 -5.05
N ARG A 345 -6.10 -14.02 -3.74
CA ARG A 345 -5.70 -15.28 -3.11
C ARG A 345 -6.87 -16.20 -2.77
N LEU A 346 -8.00 -15.62 -2.43
CA LEU A 346 -9.11 -16.34 -1.84
C LEU A 346 -9.83 -17.19 -2.92
N GLU A 347 -9.38 -18.42 -3.09
CA GLU A 347 -9.96 -19.44 -3.99
C GLU A 347 -10.66 -20.54 -3.18
N ILE A 348 -11.78 -21.06 -3.67
CA ILE A 348 -12.48 -22.20 -3.07
C ILE A 348 -11.87 -23.50 -3.62
N LYS A 349 -11.42 -24.40 -2.72
CA LYS A 349 -10.71 -25.66 -3.05
C LYS A 349 -11.49 -26.65 -3.94
N GLU A 350 -12.81 -26.55 -4.06
CA GLU A 350 -13.58 -27.35 -5.05
C GLU A 350 -13.81 -26.56 -6.35
N GLY A 351 -12.98 -26.81 -7.36
CA GLY A 351 -13.21 -26.40 -8.76
C GLY A 351 -12.80 -24.97 -9.12
N GLU A 352 -11.73 -24.45 -8.51
CA GLU A 352 -11.05 -23.20 -8.91
C GLU A 352 -12.01 -22.00 -9.05
N LYS A 353 -12.81 -21.73 -8.00
CA LYS A 353 -13.68 -20.56 -7.97
C LYS A 353 -13.02 -19.45 -7.15
N ALA A 354 -12.60 -18.39 -7.82
CA ALA A 354 -12.17 -17.15 -7.18
C ALA A 354 -13.32 -16.53 -6.37
N LEU A 355 -13.05 -16.11 -5.14
CA LEU A 355 -14.02 -15.41 -4.30
C LEU A 355 -14.25 -13.97 -4.75
N PHE A 356 -13.23 -13.35 -5.32
CA PHE A 356 -13.29 -12.02 -5.90
C PHE A 356 -13.10 -12.10 -7.42
N VAL A 357 -13.85 -11.28 -8.14
CA VAL A 357 -13.73 -11.12 -9.59
C VAL A 357 -13.65 -9.65 -9.96
N LYS A 358 -12.81 -9.38 -10.97
CA LYS A 358 -12.71 -8.09 -11.64
C LYS A 358 -13.90 -7.90 -12.59
N ARG A 359 -14.58 -6.75 -12.52
CA ARG A 359 -15.64 -6.35 -13.46
C ARG A 359 -15.02 -5.53 -14.58
N CYS A 360 -14.93 -6.13 -15.77
CA CYS A 360 -14.28 -5.49 -16.92
C CYS A 360 -15.06 -4.25 -17.40
N GLY A 361 -14.41 -3.09 -17.42
CA GLY A 361 -15.02 -1.83 -17.87
C GLY A 361 -15.85 -1.11 -16.80
N GLU A 362 -15.91 -1.65 -15.58
CA GLU A 362 -16.48 -0.99 -14.42
C GLU A 362 -15.38 -0.45 -13.52
N TYR A 363 -15.62 0.73 -12.96
CA TYR A 363 -14.66 1.44 -12.12
C TYR A 363 -15.31 1.85 -10.80
N ASP A 364 -14.54 1.84 -9.73
CA ASP A 364 -14.95 2.37 -8.45
C ASP A 364 -14.94 3.91 -8.45
N VAL A 365 -15.32 4.51 -7.32
CA VAL A 365 -15.37 5.97 -7.14
C VAL A 365 -14.03 6.66 -7.29
N ASP A 366 -12.93 5.91 -7.18
CA ASP A 366 -11.56 6.38 -7.29
C ASP A 366 -10.99 6.10 -8.70
N GLY A 367 -11.80 5.54 -9.61
CA GLY A 367 -11.43 5.25 -10.99
C GLY A 367 -10.58 3.98 -11.15
N ASN A 368 -10.46 3.16 -10.11
CA ASN A 368 -9.79 1.86 -10.22
C ASN A 368 -10.77 0.82 -10.75
N THR A 369 -10.27 -0.22 -11.42
CA THR A 369 -11.13 -1.30 -11.89
C THR A 369 -11.87 -1.96 -10.72
N LEU A 370 -13.18 -2.10 -10.87
CA LEU A 370 -14.03 -2.58 -9.80
C LEU A 370 -13.81 -4.08 -9.56
N VAL A 371 -13.46 -4.44 -8.33
CA VAL A 371 -13.39 -5.83 -7.85
C VAL A 371 -14.54 -6.10 -6.90
N THR A 372 -15.29 -7.17 -7.15
CA THR A 372 -16.48 -7.55 -6.36
C THR A 372 -16.43 -9.02 -5.96
N LEU A 373 -17.30 -9.43 -5.04
CA LEU A 373 -17.47 -10.85 -4.76
C LEU A 373 -18.06 -11.56 -5.98
N ALA A 374 -17.48 -12.69 -6.34
CA ALA A 374 -17.96 -13.54 -7.43
C ALA A 374 -19.36 -14.10 -7.15
N VAL A 375 -19.66 -14.35 -5.88
CA VAL A 375 -20.90 -14.94 -5.39
C VAL A 375 -21.37 -14.16 -4.17
N SER A 376 -22.68 -13.95 -4.03
CA SER A 376 -23.24 -13.31 -2.84
C SER A 376 -22.99 -14.15 -1.58
N MET A 377 -22.86 -13.51 -0.43
CA MET A 377 -22.60 -14.21 0.84
C MET A 377 -23.68 -15.26 1.17
N ASP A 378 -24.96 -14.99 0.89
CA ASP A 378 -26.05 -15.94 1.15
C ASP A 378 -25.94 -17.23 0.32
N LYS A 379 -25.34 -17.14 -0.86
CA LYS A 379 -25.07 -18.28 -1.73
C LYS A 379 -23.77 -18.95 -1.31
N LEU A 380 -22.77 -18.17 -0.88
CA LEU A 380 -21.49 -18.65 -0.40
C LEU A 380 -21.64 -19.56 0.83
N ASP A 381 -22.54 -19.19 1.75
CA ASP A 381 -22.87 -19.96 2.96
C ASP A 381 -23.50 -21.33 2.68
N LYS A 382 -23.97 -21.56 1.45
CA LYS A 382 -24.63 -22.79 1.00
C LYS A 382 -23.73 -23.68 0.14
N VAL A 383 -22.51 -23.24 -0.17
CA VAL A 383 -21.52 -24.02 -0.94
C VAL A 383 -21.05 -25.22 -0.11
N LYS A 384 -20.94 -26.39 -0.75
CA LYS A 384 -20.35 -27.61 -0.18
C LYS A 384 -19.05 -27.95 -0.93
N PRO A 385 -17.98 -28.36 -0.23
CA PRO A 385 -17.80 -28.31 1.22
C PRO A 385 -17.84 -26.85 1.70
N ARG A 386 -18.22 -26.65 2.97
CA ARG A 386 -18.31 -25.30 3.53
C ARG A 386 -16.95 -24.64 3.48
N ILE A 387 -16.95 -23.35 3.14
CA ILE A 387 -15.75 -22.52 3.24
C ILE A 387 -15.31 -22.46 4.71
N ASP A 388 -14.01 -22.40 4.89
CA ASP A 388 -13.37 -22.14 6.17
C ASP A 388 -14.04 -20.95 6.91
N PRO A 389 -14.46 -21.11 8.18
CA PRO A 389 -15.12 -20.05 8.94
C PRO A 389 -14.29 -18.77 9.07
N SER A 390 -12.97 -18.88 9.21
CA SER A 390 -12.06 -17.73 9.31
C SER A 390 -12.05 -16.93 8.00
N ILE A 391 -11.96 -17.62 6.86
CA ILE A 391 -12.08 -16.99 5.53
C ILE A 391 -13.43 -16.28 5.39
N ARG A 392 -14.52 -16.89 5.87
CA ARG A 392 -15.86 -16.28 5.82
C ARG A 392 -15.92 -14.97 6.60
N HIS A 393 -15.38 -14.92 7.81
CA HIS A 393 -15.34 -13.69 8.61
C HIS A 393 -14.48 -12.62 7.94
N ILE A 394 -13.32 -13.00 7.40
CA ILE A 394 -12.44 -12.08 6.64
C ILE A 394 -13.16 -11.49 5.41
N VAL A 395 -13.89 -12.31 4.66
CA VAL A 395 -14.66 -11.83 3.51
C VAL A 395 -15.75 -10.85 3.93
N ARG A 396 -16.41 -11.07 5.08
CA ARG A 396 -17.38 -10.11 5.65
C ARG A 396 -16.74 -8.77 6.03
N LEU A 397 -15.50 -8.80 6.53
CA LEU A 397 -14.72 -7.58 6.83
C LEU A 397 -14.41 -6.76 5.57
N CYS A 398 -14.30 -7.40 4.40
CA CYS A 398 -13.97 -6.76 3.12
C CYS A 398 -15.16 -6.14 2.37
N GLN A 399 -16.40 -6.33 2.85
CA GLN A 399 -17.59 -5.84 2.13
C GLN A 399 -17.82 -4.34 2.36
N PRO A 400 -18.06 -3.55 1.30
CA PRO A 400 -18.22 -2.10 1.43
C PRO A 400 -19.47 -1.69 2.23
N GLU A 401 -20.47 -2.58 2.37
CA GLU A 401 -21.65 -2.36 3.18
C GLU A 401 -21.43 -2.61 4.68
N THR A 402 -20.33 -3.26 5.06
CA THR A 402 -20.02 -3.58 6.46
C THR A 402 -19.62 -2.29 7.19
N THR A 403 -20.43 -1.88 8.18
CA THR A 403 -20.15 -0.73 9.04
C THR A 403 -19.05 -1.05 10.05
N ALA A 404 -18.52 -0.04 10.76
CA ALA A 404 -17.50 -0.27 11.78
C ALA A 404 -18.02 -1.16 12.92
N GLU A 405 -19.28 -0.97 13.33
CA GLU A 405 -19.94 -1.77 14.36
C GLU A 405 -20.08 -3.23 13.92
N ALA A 406 -20.58 -3.46 12.69
CA ALA A 406 -20.68 -4.80 12.14
C ALA A 406 -19.30 -5.46 11.94
N ALA A 407 -18.30 -4.68 11.52
CA ALA A 407 -16.93 -5.16 11.36
C ALA A 407 -16.32 -5.60 12.70
N PHE A 408 -16.62 -4.88 13.79
CA PHE A 408 -16.19 -5.27 15.13
C PHE A 408 -16.75 -6.65 15.52
N GLU A 409 -18.03 -6.91 15.29
CA GLU A 409 -18.62 -8.23 15.55
C GLU A 409 -17.96 -9.35 14.74
N TRP A 410 -17.62 -9.08 13.47
CA TRP A 410 -16.92 -10.06 12.62
C TRP A 410 -15.48 -10.28 13.05
N LEU A 411 -14.81 -9.24 13.54
CA LEU A 411 -13.46 -9.34 14.09
C LEU A 411 -13.46 -10.16 15.38
N GLN A 412 -14.45 -9.96 16.26
CA GLN A 412 -14.59 -10.75 17.48
C GLN A 412 -14.85 -12.22 17.16
N LYS A 413 -15.77 -12.53 16.23
CA LYS A 413 -16.00 -13.91 15.77
C LYS A 413 -14.75 -14.53 15.15
N LEU A 414 -13.93 -13.72 14.46
CA LEU A 414 -12.65 -14.19 13.95
C LEU A 414 -11.69 -14.50 15.08
N LYS A 415 -11.59 -13.63 16.10
CA LYS A 415 -10.76 -13.85 17.29
C LYS A 415 -11.16 -15.12 18.05
N ASP A 416 -12.45 -15.30 18.31
CA ASP A 416 -12.99 -16.48 18.98
C ASP A 416 -12.63 -17.77 18.21
N GLU A 417 -12.68 -17.74 16.88
CA GLU A 417 -12.29 -18.87 16.03
C GLU A 417 -10.77 -19.14 16.09
N CYS A 418 -9.93 -18.09 16.16
CA CYS A 418 -8.47 -18.23 16.31
C CYS A 418 -8.07 -18.97 17.58
N GLU A 419 -8.83 -18.76 18.66
CA GLU A 419 -8.58 -19.35 19.96
C GLU A 419 -8.90 -20.85 19.98
N ILE A 420 -9.79 -21.29 19.07
CA ILE A 420 -10.24 -22.68 18.95
C ILE A 420 -9.39 -23.45 17.92
N ASP A 421 -9.12 -22.87 16.76
CA ASP A 421 -8.35 -23.50 15.68
C ASP A 421 -7.32 -22.52 15.09
N THR A 422 -6.04 -22.88 15.24
CA THR A 422 -4.92 -22.05 14.77
C THR A 422 -4.54 -22.27 13.30
N GLU A 423 -5.05 -23.31 12.63
CA GLU A 423 -4.61 -23.68 11.28
C GLU A 423 -5.27 -22.82 10.17
N GLY A 424 -6.54 -22.42 10.33
CA GLY A 424 -7.29 -21.68 9.31
C GLY A 424 -6.67 -20.32 8.95
N LEU A 425 -6.09 -19.64 9.94
CA LEU A 425 -5.42 -18.34 9.79
C LEU A 425 -3.91 -18.42 9.60
N GLY A 426 -3.30 -19.56 9.92
CA GLY A 426 -1.88 -19.84 9.68
C GLY A 426 -1.50 -19.76 8.20
N GLN A 427 -2.50 -19.73 7.32
CA GLN A 427 -2.29 -19.59 5.90
C GLN A 427 -2.09 -18.13 5.48
N LEU A 428 -2.52 -17.09 6.23
CA LEU A 428 -2.41 -15.68 5.79
C LEU A 428 -0.95 -15.29 5.50
N LYS A 429 -0.74 -14.52 4.41
CA LYS A 429 0.59 -13.96 4.10
C LYS A 429 0.86 -12.77 5.03
N ALA A 430 2.13 -12.44 5.25
CA ALA A 430 2.54 -11.40 6.22
C ALA A 430 1.82 -10.07 6.00
N TRP A 431 1.69 -9.61 4.75
CA TRP A 431 1.02 -8.35 4.42
C TRP A 431 -0.52 -8.42 4.52
N GLU A 432 -1.12 -9.59 4.34
CA GLU A 432 -2.56 -9.79 4.58
C GLU A 432 -2.84 -9.71 6.08
N ALA A 433 -1.97 -10.32 6.90
CA ALA A 433 -2.00 -10.21 8.35
C ALA A 433 -1.77 -8.76 8.81
N ASP A 434 -0.78 -8.05 8.24
CA ASP A 434 -0.50 -6.65 8.58
C ASP A 434 -1.71 -5.74 8.23
N ALA A 435 -2.40 -5.97 7.10
CA ALA A 435 -3.60 -5.20 6.75
C ALA A 435 -4.82 -5.54 7.63
N LEU A 436 -4.96 -6.79 8.05
CA LEU A 436 -5.97 -7.18 9.03
C LEU A 436 -5.68 -6.58 10.40
N ALA A 437 -4.41 -6.50 10.80
CA ALA A 437 -3.97 -5.84 12.03
C ALA A 437 -4.23 -4.33 12.00
N ASP A 438 -4.03 -3.67 10.86
CA ASP A 438 -4.36 -2.26 10.66
C ASP A 438 -5.87 -2.01 10.82
N LEU A 439 -6.71 -2.88 10.24
CA LEU A 439 -8.17 -2.83 10.42
C LEU A 439 -8.57 -3.05 11.87
N ALA A 440 -7.99 -4.06 12.54
CA ALA A 440 -8.26 -4.34 13.95
C ALA A 440 -7.89 -3.14 14.84
N THR A 441 -6.73 -2.54 14.61
CA THR A 441 -6.26 -1.35 15.33
C THR A 441 -7.23 -0.18 15.19
N MET A 442 -7.70 0.08 13.96
CA MET A 442 -8.67 1.14 13.70
C MET A 442 -10.02 0.86 14.38
N LEU A 443 -10.51 -0.38 14.35
CA LEU A 443 -11.78 -0.76 14.98
C LEU A 443 -11.73 -0.64 16.52
N THR A 444 -10.68 -1.15 17.15
CA THR A 444 -10.49 -1.02 18.61
C THR A 444 -10.36 0.44 19.01
N PHE A 445 -9.67 1.27 18.22
CA PHE A 445 -9.64 2.71 18.49
C PHE A 445 -11.03 3.36 18.39
N ILE A 446 -11.85 2.99 17.40
CA ILE A 446 -13.22 3.51 17.25
C ILE A 446 -14.08 3.12 18.44
N GLU A 447 -14.04 1.86 18.86
CA GLU A 447 -14.76 1.36 20.02
C GLU A 447 -14.35 2.14 21.28
N LYS A 448 -13.05 2.18 21.58
CA LYS A 448 -12.48 2.89 22.73
C LYS A 448 -12.91 4.37 22.76
N LEU A 449 -12.80 5.02 21.61
CA LEU A 449 -13.17 6.44 21.50
C LEU A 449 -14.68 6.65 21.62
N THR A 450 -15.48 5.71 21.15
CA THR A 450 -16.94 5.76 21.31
C THR A 450 -17.33 5.60 22.77
N ASP A 451 -16.67 4.71 23.51
CA ASP A 451 -16.89 4.53 24.95
C ASP A 451 -16.48 5.76 25.76
N GLU A 452 -15.34 6.38 25.43
CA GLU A 452 -14.82 7.56 26.15
C GLU A 452 -15.55 8.87 25.82
N ALA A 453 -16.02 9.02 24.57
CA ALA A 453 -16.47 10.33 24.06
C ALA A 453 -17.87 10.32 23.44
N ALA A 454 -18.56 9.17 23.39
CA ALA A 454 -19.89 8.99 22.79
C ALA A 454 -19.98 9.56 21.36
N LEU A 455 -19.19 8.98 20.45
CA LEU A 455 -19.14 9.44 19.06
C LEU A 455 -20.53 9.40 18.39
N PRO A 456 -20.91 10.44 17.63
CA PRO A 456 -22.16 10.46 16.89
C PRO A 456 -22.12 9.55 15.66
N PRO A 457 -23.27 9.07 15.17
CA PRO A 457 -23.34 8.26 13.96
C PRO A 457 -22.91 9.05 12.72
N VAL A 458 -22.21 8.39 11.81
CA VAL A 458 -21.77 8.98 10.55
C VAL A 458 -22.87 8.88 9.50
N ASN A 459 -23.49 10.01 9.17
CA ASN A 459 -24.41 10.08 8.04
C ASN A 459 -23.62 10.25 6.74
N GLY A 460 -23.35 9.15 6.04
CA GLY A 460 -22.48 9.05 4.85
C GLY A 460 -22.76 9.97 3.65
N LYS A 461 -23.77 10.84 3.71
CA LYS A 461 -24.11 11.83 2.66
C LYS A 461 -23.74 13.28 2.98
N LYS A 462 -23.46 13.64 4.24
CA LYS A 462 -23.15 15.03 4.63
C LYS A 462 -21.70 15.16 5.08
N ARG A 463 -20.80 15.33 4.12
CA ARG A 463 -19.40 15.66 4.39
C ARG A 463 -19.27 17.12 4.74
N VAL A 464 -18.50 17.40 5.77
CA VAL A 464 -18.28 18.76 6.23
C VAL A 464 -17.18 19.39 5.37
N LYS A 465 -17.58 20.19 4.36
CA LYS A 465 -16.63 20.90 3.49
C LYS A 465 -15.66 21.75 4.33
N GLY A 466 -14.39 21.74 3.96
CA GLY A 466 -13.34 22.59 4.55
C GLY A 466 -12.60 21.96 5.75
N LEU A 467 -13.03 20.80 6.24
CA LEU A 467 -12.35 20.05 7.30
C LEU A 467 -11.53 18.87 6.73
N PHE A 468 -10.93 18.08 7.62
CA PHE A 468 -9.80 17.20 7.29
C PHE A 468 -10.13 16.19 6.21
N VAL A 469 -11.25 15.45 6.35
CA VAL A 469 -11.68 14.45 5.36
C VAL A 469 -11.80 15.08 3.97
N SER A 470 -12.45 16.25 3.85
CA SER A 470 -12.62 16.91 2.55
C SER A 470 -11.30 17.39 1.94
N LYS A 471 -10.34 17.82 2.77
CA LYS A 471 -9.01 18.25 2.31
C LYS A 471 -8.17 17.05 1.86
N CYS A 472 -8.18 15.94 2.60
CA CYS A 472 -7.51 14.71 2.18
C CYS A 472 -8.00 14.23 0.82
N GLN A 473 -9.30 14.31 0.55
CA GLN A 473 -9.84 13.95 -0.75
C GLN A 473 -9.45 14.90 -1.88
N GLN A 474 -9.33 16.20 -1.58
CA GLN A 474 -8.82 17.14 -2.56
C GLN A 474 -7.35 16.84 -2.87
N ILE A 475 -6.55 16.56 -1.84
CA ILE A 475 -5.16 16.13 -1.98
C ILE A 475 -5.09 14.84 -2.82
N ASP A 476 -5.87 13.81 -2.50
CA ASP A 476 -5.88 12.55 -3.25
C ASP A 476 -6.19 12.79 -4.74
N LYS A 477 -7.14 13.67 -5.07
CA LYS A 477 -7.45 14.06 -6.46
C LYS A 477 -6.31 14.82 -7.13
N ASP A 478 -5.75 15.81 -6.46
CA ASP A 478 -4.66 16.63 -6.99
C ASP A 478 -3.42 15.78 -7.24
N LEU A 479 -3.09 14.90 -6.28
CA LEU A 479 -1.99 13.96 -6.33
C LEU A 479 -2.21 12.87 -7.40
N TRP A 480 -3.44 12.39 -7.59
CA TRP A 480 -3.76 11.45 -8.67
C TRP A 480 -3.44 12.04 -10.05
N ALA A 481 -3.74 13.32 -10.26
CA ALA A 481 -3.42 14.04 -11.51
C ALA A 481 -1.90 14.27 -11.73
N LEU A 482 -1.06 13.94 -10.75
CA LEU A 482 0.40 14.00 -10.86
C LEU A 482 1.04 12.64 -11.16
N ARG A 483 0.33 11.53 -10.91
CA ARG A 483 0.86 10.16 -11.03
C ARG A 483 1.53 9.91 -12.38
N ASP A 484 0.90 10.29 -13.49
CA ASP A 484 1.42 10.10 -14.84
C ASP A 484 2.60 11.04 -15.20
N LYS A 485 2.91 12.02 -14.35
CA LYS A 485 3.99 13.00 -14.55
C LYS A 485 5.25 12.66 -13.76
N VAL A 486 5.19 11.67 -12.88
CA VAL A 486 6.35 11.22 -12.11
C VAL A 486 7.05 10.10 -12.87
N ASP A 487 8.23 10.37 -13.41
CA ASP A 487 9.08 9.32 -13.97
C ASP A 487 9.92 8.70 -12.85
N LEU A 488 9.55 7.50 -12.42
CA LEU A 488 10.31 6.69 -11.46
C LEU A 488 11.02 5.51 -12.12
N THR A 489 11.11 5.47 -13.45
CA THR A 489 11.61 4.29 -14.17
C THR A 489 13.04 3.93 -13.75
N LEU A 490 13.88 4.93 -13.48
CA LEU A 490 15.27 4.70 -13.04
C LEU A 490 15.39 4.14 -11.61
N PHE A 491 14.34 4.26 -10.79
CA PHE A 491 14.34 3.79 -9.41
C PHE A 491 13.55 2.50 -9.23
N ALA A 492 12.39 2.42 -9.88
CA ALA A 492 11.42 1.35 -9.69
C ALA A 492 11.61 0.18 -10.65
N VAL A 493 12.29 0.35 -11.79
CA VAL A 493 12.41 -0.69 -12.81
C VAL A 493 13.87 -1.15 -12.93
N PRO A 494 14.20 -2.40 -12.54
CA PRO A 494 13.33 -3.40 -11.89
C PRO A 494 13.07 -3.12 -10.39
N PRO A 495 12.00 -3.71 -9.79
CA PRO A 495 11.59 -3.41 -8.41
C PRO A 495 12.67 -3.68 -7.36
N ALA A 496 13.54 -4.65 -7.65
CA ALA A 496 14.73 -4.99 -6.88
C ALA A 496 15.55 -3.77 -6.44
N ARG A 497 15.66 -2.75 -7.30
CA ARG A 497 16.47 -1.54 -7.06
C ARG A 497 15.96 -0.70 -5.88
N LEU A 498 14.65 -0.69 -5.64
CA LEU A 498 14.03 -0.03 -4.47
C LEU A 498 14.46 -0.67 -3.14
N GLY A 499 15.18 -1.79 -3.18
CA GLY A 499 15.78 -2.42 -2.01
C GLY A 499 16.89 -1.58 -1.39
N LYS A 500 17.57 -0.74 -2.19
CA LYS A 500 18.68 0.10 -1.73
C LYS A 500 18.17 1.40 -1.09
N PRO A 501 18.66 1.78 0.10
CA PRO A 501 18.29 3.04 0.75
C PRO A 501 18.46 4.27 -0.14
N GLU A 502 19.57 4.41 -0.86
CA GLU A 502 19.85 5.55 -1.72
C GLU A 502 18.92 5.64 -2.93
N VAL A 503 18.49 4.49 -3.48
CA VAL A 503 17.53 4.42 -4.59
C VAL A 503 16.13 4.73 -4.08
N ALA A 504 15.75 4.18 -2.92
CA ALA A 504 14.48 4.46 -2.28
C ALA A 504 14.36 5.95 -1.91
N ALA A 505 15.39 6.55 -1.30
CA ALA A 505 15.48 7.97 -1.04
C ALA A 505 15.33 8.80 -2.32
N GLY A 506 16.05 8.44 -3.39
CA GLY A 506 15.96 9.12 -4.68
C GLY A 506 14.55 9.06 -5.30
N ALA A 507 13.83 7.95 -5.12
CA ALA A 507 12.44 7.84 -5.55
C ALA A 507 11.52 8.79 -4.75
N LEU A 508 11.67 8.82 -3.41
CA LEU A 508 10.90 9.71 -2.53
C LEU A 508 11.19 11.20 -2.82
N ASP A 509 12.44 11.55 -3.09
CA ASP A 509 12.84 12.90 -3.47
C ASP A 509 12.24 13.31 -4.81
N THR A 510 12.21 12.40 -5.79
CA THR A 510 11.59 12.63 -7.10
C THR A 510 10.10 12.91 -6.97
N ILE A 511 9.37 12.09 -6.20
CA ILE A 511 7.95 12.31 -5.89
C ILE A 511 7.76 13.66 -5.20
N SER A 512 8.57 13.95 -4.18
CA SER A 512 8.49 15.18 -3.41
C SER A 512 8.74 16.43 -4.24
N ASN A 513 9.68 16.37 -5.19
CA ASN A 513 10.01 17.48 -6.07
C ASN A 513 8.91 17.75 -7.10
N VAL A 514 8.32 16.71 -7.70
CA VAL A 514 7.16 16.88 -8.59
C VAL A 514 5.98 17.48 -7.82
N CYS A 515 5.71 17.00 -6.61
CA CYS A 515 4.69 17.59 -5.74
C CYS A 515 4.99 19.07 -5.46
N ARG A 516 6.22 19.41 -5.07
CA ARG A 516 6.62 20.81 -4.79
C ARG A 516 6.39 21.72 -5.99
N GLN A 517 6.73 21.27 -7.19
CA GLN A 517 6.54 22.05 -8.42
C GLN A 517 5.07 22.27 -8.78
N LYS A 518 4.18 21.33 -8.44
CA LYS A 518 2.78 21.35 -8.90
C LYS A 518 1.79 21.82 -7.85
N THR A 519 2.03 21.51 -6.58
CA THR A 519 1.15 21.89 -5.45
C THR A 519 1.76 22.95 -4.54
N GLY A 520 3.05 23.28 -4.73
CA GLY A 520 3.79 24.21 -3.87
C GLY A 520 4.32 23.59 -2.57
N SER A 521 4.13 22.28 -2.34
CA SER A 521 4.62 21.56 -1.16
C SER A 521 5.00 20.12 -1.48
N SER A 522 5.76 19.45 -0.61
CA SER A 522 5.99 18.00 -0.73
C SER A 522 4.69 17.21 -0.51
N LEU A 523 4.69 15.92 -0.83
CA LEU A 523 3.55 15.04 -0.60
C LEU A 523 3.11 15.07 0.87
N GLU A 524 4.04 14.82 1.81
CA GLU A 524 3.80 14.93 3.25
C GLU A 524 3.39 16.35 3.66
N GLY A 525 4.07 17.37 3.10
CA GLY A 525 3.78 18.77 3.40
C GLY A 525 2.36 19.21 3.00
N ASN A 526 1.75 18.59 1.98
CA ASN A 526 0.35 18.82 1.63
C ASN A 526 -0.59 18.29 2.73
N TYR A 527 -0.34 17.08 3.25
CA TYR A 527 -1.14 16.52 4.34
C TYR A 527 -0.92 17.26 5.67
N ASP A 528 0.32 17.62 6.00
CA ASP A 528 0.63 18.45 7.17
C ASP A 528 -0.09 19.80 7.15
N LYS A 529 -0.16 20.42 5.97
CA LYS A 529 -0.93 21.64 5.75
C LYS A 529 -2.42 21.38 5.96
N ALA A 530 -2.95 20.28 5.42
CA ALA A 530 -4.34 19.90 5.64
C ALA A 530 -4.66 19.68 7.13
N VAL A 531 -3.76 19.05 7.90
CA VAL A 531 -3.92 18.90 9.35
C VAL A 531 -4.02 20.27 10.02
N ARG A 532 -3.04 21.15 9.82
CA ARG A 532 -2.99 22.48 10.47
C ARG A 532 -4.20 23.35 10.13
N GLU A 533 -4.55 23.42 8.85
CA GLU A 533 -5.69 24.21 8.39
C GLU A 533 -7.02 23.64 8.91
N SER A 534 -7.16 22.31 8.97
CA SER A 534 -8.37 21.67 9.48
C SER A 534 -8.55 21.87 10.99
N VAL A 535 -7.46 21.82 11.77
CA VAL A 535 -7.51 22.13 13.20
C VAL A 535 -7.93 23.59 13.41
N SER A 536 -7.34 24.52 12.66
CA SER A 536 -7.67 25.95 12.74
C SER A 536 -9.13 26.23 12.36
N GLU A 537 -9.61 25.59 11.29
CA GLU A 537 -10.99 25.70 10.84
C GLU A 537 -11.97 25.05 11.82
N LEU A 538 -11.59 23.94 12.45
CA LEU A 538 -12.39 23.28 13.48
C LEU A 538 -12.58 24.20 14.69
N ARG A 539 -11.48 24.75 15.24
CA ARG A 539 -11.53 25.74 16.33
C ARG A 539 -12.43 26.93 16.00
N ARG A 540 -12.32 27.46 14.77
CA ARG A 540 -13.18 28.55 14.29
C ARG A 540 -14.67 28.16 14.35
N ARG A 541 -15.02 26.94 13.95
CA ARG A 541 -16.40 26.44 13.97
C ARG A 541 -16.90 26.20 15.39
N CYS A 542 -16.06 25.71 16.29
CA CYS A 542 -16.40 25.56 17.70
C CYS A 542 -16.75 26.91 18.32
N ALA A 543 -15.88 27.92 18.15
CA ALA A 543 -16.13 29.27 18.61
C ALA A 543 -17.43 29.87 18.03
N GLN A 544 -17.71 29.62 16.75
CA GLN A 544 -18.96 30.07 16.12
C GLN A 544 -20.20 29.36 16.68
N ALA A 545 -20.12 28.06 16.95
CA ALA A 545 -21.21 27.28 17.51
C ALA A 545 -21.55 27.73 18.94
N GLN A 546 -20.51 27.97 19.76
CA GLN A 546 -20.64 28.54 21.10
C GLN A 546 -21.26 29.95 21.06
N ALA A 547 -20.75 30.84 20.18
CA ALA A 547 -21.28 32.20 20.05
C ALA A 547 -22.75 32.21 19.63
N LYS A 548 -23.18 31.29 18.75
CA LYS A 548 -24.59 31.13 18.37
C LYS A 548 -25.46 30.66 19.54
N GLN A 549 -24.97 29.73 20.36
CA GLN A 549 -25.71 29.28 21.54
C GLN A 549 -25.83 30.39 22.59
N GLN A 550 -24.78 31.19 22.81
CA GLN A 550 -24.82 32.34 23.72
C GLN A 550 -25.81 33.41 23.24
N LYS A 551 -25.84 33.70 21.93
CA LYS A 551 -26.85 34.60 21.34
C LYS A 551 -28.28 34.05 21.42
N GLY A 552 -28.45 32.73 21.28
CA GLY A 552 -29.75 32.05 21.46
C GLY A 552 -30.23 32.06 22.92
N LYS A 553 -29.34 31.85 23.89
CA LYS A 553 -29.65 31.99 25.32
C LYS A 553 -29.96 33.45 25.72
N ALA A 554 -29.30 34.44 25.10
CA ALA A 554 -29.61 35.86 25.30
C ALA A 554 -30.96 36.27 24.68
N ALA A 555 -31.35 35.68 23.54
CA ALA A 555 -32.66 35.91 22.92
C ALA A 555 -33.81 35.20 23.68
N ALA A 556 -33.53 34.11 24.39
CA ALA A 556 -34.51 33.39 25.22
C ALA A 556 -34.85 34.09 26.56
N ALA A 557 -34.15 35.19 26.90
CA ALA A 557 -34.46 36.04 28.06
C ALA A 557 -35.50 37.15 27.76
N ALA A 558 -36.06 37.18 26.55
CA ALA A 558 -37.21 38.01 26.17
C ALA A 558 -38.43 37.10 25.84
N PRO A 559 -39.68 37.50 26.14
CA PRO A 559 -40.81 36.60 25.99
C PRO A 559 -41.13 36.28 24.52
N ALA A 560 -41.00 34.99 24.22
CA ALA A 560 -41.63 34.14 23.21
C ALA A 560 -41.86 34.65 21.77
N GLY A 561 -41.22 33.93 20.83
CA GLY A 561 -41.85 33.50 19.58
C GLY A 561 -41.36 32.08 19.24
N PRO A 562 -42.23 31.12 18.87
CA PRO A 562 -41.79 29.76 18.56
C PRO A 562 -41.24 29.71 17.14
N SER A 563 -40.01 29.23 16.97
CA SER A 563 -39.63 28.61 15.69
C SER A 563 -38.48 27.62 15.88
N LEU A 564 -38.84 26.34 15.93
CA LEU A 564 -37.95 25.22 15.68
C LEU A 564 -37.98 24.94 14.17
N PHE A 565 -36.78 24.81 13.60
CA PHE A 565 -36.39 24.09 12.38
C PHE A 565 -37.45 23.83 11.30
N ILE A 566 -37.18 24.35 10.09
CA ILE A 566 -36.93 23.59 8.85
C ILE A 566 -36.52 24.63 7.80
N ASP A 567 -35.38 24.46 7.14
CA ASP A 567 -35.34 24.76 5.71
C ASP A 567 -34.40 23.80 4.98
N LYS A 568 -35.03 23.01 4.11
CA LYS A 568 -34.41 22.26 3.05
C LYS A 568 -34.12 23.23 1.90
N ALA A 569 -32.87 23.21 1.45
CA ALA A 569 -32.43 23.38 0.05
C ALA A 569 -33.18 24.39 -0.83
N GLN A 570 -32.52 25.50 -1.13
CA GLN A 570 -32.52 26.08 -2.48
C GLN A 570 -31.07 26.36 -2.90
N GLY A 571 -30.71 25.78 -4.05
CA GLY A 571 -29.42 25.96 -4.69
C GLY A 571 -29.33 27.25 -5.51
N LYS A 572 -28.13 27.46 -6.06
CA LYS A 572 -27.75 28.52 -7.00
C LYS A 572 -27.89 29.94 -6.45
N ARG A 573 -26.90 30.37 -5.67
CA ARG A 573 -26.37 31.74 -5.58
C ARG A 573 -25.23 31.71 -4.58
N ASP A 574 -24.02 31.39 -5.03
CA ASP A 574 -22.77 31.56 -4.25
C ASP A 574 -21.53 31.52 -5.17
N GLU A 575 -21.70 31.79 -6.48
CA GLU A 575 -20.57 31.94 -7.41
C GLU A 575 -20.35 33.42 -7.79
N ASP A 576 -21.38 34.27 -7.68
CA ASP A 576 -21.27 35.70 -8.02
C ASP A 576 -20.78 36.56 -6.85
N GLU A 577 -20.99 36.15 -5.59
CA GLU A 577 -20.55 36.95 -4.41
C GLU A 577 -19.05 36.77 -4.10
N GLN A 578 -18.41 35.67 -4.51
CA GLN A 578 -16.95 35.49 -4.37
C GLN A 578 -16.13 36.21 -5.45
N GLN A 579 -16.74 36.69 -6.54
CA GLN A 579 -16.05 37.49 -7.56
C GLN A 579 -16.11 39.01 -7.32
N GLN A 580 -17.02 39.50 -6.47
CA GLN A 580 -17.12 40.93 -6.17
C GLN A 580 -16.15 41.42 -5.07
N GLU A 581 -15.75 40.57 -4.13
CA GLU A 581 -14.79 40.95 -3.07
C GLU A 581 -13.31 40.97 -3.52
N ARG A 582 -12.99 40.54 -4.76
CA ARG A 582 -11.63 40.62 -5.33
C ARG A 582 -11.34 41.90 -6.13
N LYS A 583 -12.27 42.85 -6.25
CA LYS A 583 -12.07 44.08 -7.04
C LYS A 583 -11.90 45.38 -6.23
N GLU A 584 -11.95 45.34 -4.90
CA GLU A 584 -11.69 46.53 -4.07
C GLU A 584 -10.46 46.35 -3.18
N LYS A 585 -9.27 46.44 -3.79
CA LYS A 585 -8.08 46.98 -3.10
C LYS A 585 -7.40 48.00 -3.99
N VAL A 586 -7.79 49.26 -3.77
CA VAL A 586 -7.12 50.44 -4.30
C VAL A 586 -5.70 50.53 -3.72
N LYS A 587 -4.79 50.83 -4.64
CA LYS A 587 -3.35 50.97 -4.51
C LYS A 587 -3.03 52.28 -3.78
N THR A 588 -2.37 52.20 -2.62
CA THR A 588 -1.64 53.36 -2.06
C THR A 588 -0.32 52.88 -1.46
N ARG A 589 0.76 53.31 -2.11
CA ARG A 589 2.15 53.26 -1.62
C ARG A 589 2.39 54.54 -0.80
N PRO A 590 3.19 54.47 0.28
CA PRO A 590 4.35 55.37 0.30
C PRO A 590 5.69 54.62 0.42
N ALA A 591 6.73 55.34 0.04
CA ALA A 591 8.10 54.92 -0.12
C ALA A 591 8.90 54.91 1.19
N GLU A 592 9.96 54.09 1.18
CA GLU A 592 11.29 54.21 1.80
C GLU A 592 11.47 55.00 3.12
N GLY A 593 12.15 54.36 4.08
CA GLY A 593 12.90 55.07 5.10
C GLY A 593 13.38 54.23 6.27
N ALA A 594 14.71 54.09 6.36
CA ALA A 594 15.54 53.81 7.54
C ALA A 594 15.71 52.35 8.02
N GLU A 595 16.86 51.79 7.64
CA GLU A 595 17.63 50.85 8.46
C GLU A 595 17.84 51.43 9.86
N ALA A 596 17.42 50.68 10.88
CA ALA A 596 17.88 50.83 12.25
C ALA A 596 18.13 49.44 12.82
N GLU A 597 19.41 49.11 12.90
CA GLU A 597 19.97 48.02 13.68
C GLU A 597 19.52 48.18 15.15
N LEU A 598 18.66 47.27 15.63
CA LEU A 598 18.36 47.12 17.05
C LEU A 598 18.65 45.67 17.43
N VAL A 599 19.76 45.55 18.16
CA VAL A 599 20.26 44.39 18.88
C VAL A 599 19.11 43.66 19.60
N PRO A 600 18.97 42.33 19.47
CA PRO A 600 18.01 41.58 20.28
C PRO A 600 18.41 41.64 21.76
N PRO A 601 17.53 41.98 22.70
CA PRO A 601 17.83 41.86 24.12
C PRO A 601 18.01 40.38 24.46
N ALA A 602 19.07 40.09 25.23
CA ALA A 602 19.31 38.78 25.80
C ALA A 602 18.07 38.30 26.57
N PRO A 603 17.64 37.03 26.42
CA PRO A 603 16.56 36.48 27.22
C PRO A 603 16.93 36.52 28.72
N PRO A 604 15.98 36.82 29.62
CA PRO A 604 16.24 36.75 31.04
C PRO A 604 16.60 35.31 31.42
N THR A 605 17.72 35.17 32.13
CA THR A 605 18.18 33.91 32.72
C THR A 605 17.03 33.29 33.53
N PRO A 606 16.58 32.07 33.21
CA PRO A 606 15.65 31.35 34.06
C PRO A 606 16.27 31.17 35.45
N PRO A 607 15.51 31.31 36.55
CA PRO A 607 15.97 30.80 37.84
C PRO A 607 16.32 29.31 37.66
N PRO A 608 17.40 28.81 38.28
CA PRO A 608 17.79 27.43 38.13
C PRO A 608 16.60 26.54 38.49
N PRO A 609 16.19 25.59 37.63
CA PRO A 609 15.18 24.63 38.00
C PRO A 609 15.64 23.95 39.28
N ALA A 610 14.76 23.88 40.27
CA ALA A 610 14.96 22.94 41.38
C ALA A 610 15.27 21.60 40.72
N GLN A 611 16.46 21.05 41.00
CA GLN A 611 16.86 19.75 40.50
C GLN A 611 15.78 18.76 40.90
N ALA A 612 14.95 18.36 39.93
CA ALA A 612 14.23 17.11 40.06
C ALA A 612 15.29 16.04 40.31
N PRO A 613 15.10 15.13 41.28
CA PRO A 613 16.03 14.03 41.48
C PRO A 613 16.24 13.34 40.13
N GLU A 614 17.50 13.21 39.71
CA GLU A 614 17.83 12.47 38.49
C GLU A 614 17.17 11.09 38.60
N PRO A 615 16.47 10.62 37.56
CA PRO A 615 15.89 9.29 37.58
C PRO A 615 17.00 8.29 37.86
N GLU A 616 16.78 7.43 38.86
CA GLU A 616 17.73 6.41 39.27
C GLU A 616 18.07 5.51 38.07
N LYS A 617 19.31 5.59 37.58
CA LYS A 617 19.74 4.85 36.38
C LYS A 617 19.88 3.37 36.69
N ILE A 618 19.48 2.54 35.73
CA ILE A 618 19.54 1.09 35.86
C ILE A 618 20.97 0.64 35.53
N LYS A 619 21.63 0.06 36.52
CA LYS A 619 22.99 -0.47 36.42
C LYS A 619 23.01 -1.80 35.66
N VAL A 620 23.76 -1.86 34.57
CA VAL A 620 23.82 -3.03 33.68
C VAL A 620 25.24 -3.30 33.18
N THR A 621 25.48 -4.51 32.68
CA THR A 621 26.72 -4.86 32.01
C THR A 621 26.88 -4.09 30.69
N ALA A 622 28.13 -3.97 30.22
CA ALA A 622 28.43 -3.35 28.92
C ALA A 622 27.67 -4.02 27.76
N ALA A 623 27.47 -5.34 27.80
CA ALA A 623 26.73 -6.06 26.76
C ALA A 623 25.24 -5.72 26.77
N THR A 624 24.64 -5.57 27.96
CA THR A 624 23.24 -5.18 28.11
C THR A 624 23.02 -3.70 27.77
N ALA A 625 23.93 -2.81 28.16
CA ALA A 625 23.92 -1.42 27.74
C ALA A 625 24.00 -1.28 26.21
N ASP A 626 24.90 -2.04 25.57
CA ASP A 626 25.05 -2.07 24.11
C ASP A 626 23.73 -2.46 23.43
N VAL A 627 23.03 -3.50 23.93
CA VAL A 627 21.69 -3.90 23.43
C VAL A 627 20.68 -2.75 23.54
N PHE A 628 20.59 -2.07 24.68
CA PHE A 628 19.63 -0.99 24.86
C PHE A 628 20.04 0.30 24.12
N GLU A 629 21.32 0.55 23.93
CA GLU A 629 21.83 1.62 23.08
C GLU A 629 21.41 1.40 21.63
N ALA A 630 21.57 0.18 21.10
CA ALA A 630 21.05 -0.20 19.79
C ALA A 630 19.53 -0.02 19.70
N LEU A 631 18.82 -0.43 20.76
CA LEU A 631 17.36 -0.43 20.80
C LEU A 631 16.81 1.00 20.85
N PHE A 632 17.46 1.91 21.59
CA PHE A 632 16.99 3.27 21.77
C PHE A 632 17.68 4.30 20.89
N ASP A 633 18.64 3.89 20.06
CA ASP A 633 19.33 4.74 19.09
C ASP A 633 18.33 5.64 18.36
N ARG A 634 18.59 6.95 18.39
CA ARG A 634 17.72 7.96 17.77
C ARG A 634 17.93 8.03 16.25
N THR A 635 18.93 7.34 15.70
CA THR A 635 19.12 7.22 14.26
C THR A 635 18.09 6.26 13.63
N LEU A 636 17.74 6.52 12.36
CA LEU A 636 16.81 5.68 11.60
C LEU A 636 17.46 4.35 11.14
N ASN A 637 18.80 4.28 11.11
CA ASN A 637 19.59 3.10 10.73
C ASN A 637 20.13 2.38 11.96
N ARG A 638 19.21 1.88 12.79
CA ARG A 638 19.57 1.16 14.01
C ARG A 638 20.25 -0.15 13.68
N ARG A 639 21.33 -0.44 14.40
CA ARG A 639 22.06 -1.71 14.27
C ARG A 639 21.16 -2.89 14.68
N PRO A 640 21.15 -4.00 13.91
CA PRO A 640 20.36 -5.18 14.27
C PRO A 640 20.75 -5.76 15.62
N ILE A 641 19.77 -6.19 16.41
CA ILE A 641 19.97 -6.81 17.74
C ILE A 641 19.65 -8.29 17.65
N ALA A 642 20.58 -9.18 18.01
CA ALA A 642 20.26 -10.60 18.14
C ALA A 642 19.18 -10.80 19.22
N PHE A 643 18.13 -11.55 18.90
CA PHE A 643 17.01 -11.71 19.83
C PHE A 643 17.44 -12.38 21.14
N THR A 644 18.39 -13.31 21.08
CA THR A 644 19.00 -13.92 22.26
C THR A 644 19.79 -12.95 23.14
N ALA A 645 20.40 -11.92 22.54
CA ALA A 645 21.07 -10.86 23.29
C ALA A 645 20.04 -10.00 24.04
N LEU A 646 18.89 -9.73 23.41
CA LEU A 646 17.77 -9.08 24.08
C LEU A 646 17.18 -9.95 25.21
N GLU A 647 17.01 -11.26 25.00
CA GLU A 647 16.56 -12.18 26.05
C GLU A 647 17.50 -12.16 27.26
N SER A 648 18.81 -12.18 27.00
CA SER A 648 19.84 -12.14 28.04
C SER A 648 19.85 -10.80 28.79
N ALA A 649 19.72 -9.68 28.07
CA ALA A 649 19.63 -8.34 28.64
C ALA A 649 18.39 -8.19 29.54
N MET A 650 17.23 -8.69 29.12
CA MET A 650 16.01 -8.65 29.91
C MET A 650 16.11 -9.55 31.16
N ALA A 651 16.71 -10.74 31.03
CA ALA A 651 16.94 -11.63 32.16
C ALA A 651 17.91 -11.02 33.20
N GLU A 652 18.95 -10.30 32.76
CA GLU A 652 19.85 -9.55 33.65
C GLU A 652 19.10 -8.51 34.49
N LEU A 653 18.11 -7.86 33.89
CA LEU A 653 17.23 -6.90 34.56
C LEU A 653 16.17 -7.54 35.47
N GLY A 654 16.22 -8.85 35.67
CA GLY A 654 15.33 -9.59 36.56
C GLY A 654 13.97 -9.92 35.95
N PHE A 655 13.79 -9.77 34.63
CA PHE A 655 12.59 -10.25 33.96
C PHE A 655 12.61 -11.76 33.83
N THR A 656 11.46 -12.40 34.04
CA THR A 656 11.25 -13.78 33.63
C THR A 656 11.00 -13.80 32.13
N VAL A 657 11.86 -14.50 31.40
CA VAL A 657 11.73 -14.71 29.96
C VAL A 657 10.95 -16.01 29.74
N ASP A 658 9.64 -15.89 29.54
CA ASP A 658 8.77 -17.02 29.23
C ASP A 658 8.68 -17.19 27.71
N SER A 659 9.47 -18.12 27.20
CA SER A 659 9.34 -18.63 25.83
C SER A 659 8.51 -19.90 25.93
N HIS A 660 7.23 -19.84 25.53
CA HIS A 660 6.35 -21.00 25.59
C HIS A 660 7.00 -22.18 24.85
N GLY A 661 7.30 -23.23 25.60
CA GLY A 661 8.30 -24.25 25.27
C GLY A 661 8.23 -24.75 23.84
N GLY A 662 9.32 -24.54 23.09
CA GLY A 662 9.69 -25.26 21.86
C GLY A 662 8.77 -25.14 20.63
N VAL A 663 7.55 -24.62 20.77
CA VAL A 663 6.53 -24.61 19.70
C VAL A 663 5.90 -23.22 19.51
N GLY A 664 6.22 -22.26 20.39
CA GLY A 664 5.73 -20.87 20.33
C GLY A 664 6.82 -19.86 19.98
N SER A 665 6.52 -18.97 19.04
CA SER A 665 7.41 -17.91 18.53
C SER A 665 7.34 -16.59 19.29
N SER A 666 6.48 -16.49 20.29
CA SER A 666 6.32 -15.34 21.16
C SER A 666 7.14 -15.53 22.43
N THR A 667 7.90 -14.50 22.79
CA THR A 667 8.64 -14.43 24.05
C THR A 667 8.01 -13.37 24.92
N LYS A 668 7.45 -13.79 26.05
CA LYS A 668 6.84 -12.90 27.03
C LYS A 668 7.88 -12.54 28.09
N PHE A 669 8.18 -11.25 28.18
CA PHE A 669 9.04 -10.70 29.22
C PHE A 669 8.15 -10.25 30.37
N VAL A 670 8.19 -11.00 31.47
CA VAL A 670 7.41 -10.72 32.67
C VAL A 670 8.30 -9.98 33.67
N PRO A 671 7.96 -8.74 34.07
CA PRO A 671 8.78 -7.93 34.95
C PRO A 671 8.83 -8.52 36.38
N PRO A 672 9.89 -8.21 37.15
CA PRO A 672 9.99 -8.62 38.55
C PRO A 672 8.85 -8.01 39.37
N LYS A 673 8.30 -8.80 40.30
CA LYS A 673 7.19 -8.38 41.16
C LYS A 673 7.56 -7.10 41.93
N GLY A 674 6.69 -6.09 41.85
CA GLY A 674 6.87 -4.81 42.56
C GLY A 674 7.60 -3.72 41.77
N SER A 675 8.04 -3.98 40.53
CA SER A 675 8.71 -2.99 39.67
C SER A 675 7.79 -1.89 39.11
N GLY A 676 6.47 -2.09 39.10
CA GLY A 676 5.51 -1.19 38.44
C GLY A 676 5.53 -1.27 36.90
N TRP A 677 6.42 -2.08 36.32
CA TRP A 677 6.54 -2.31 34.89
C TRP A 677 5.50 -3.30 34.37
N ARG A 678 5.12 -3.17 33.09
CA ARG A 678 4.13 -4.05 32.44
C ARG A 678 4.79 -5.19 31.67
N PRO A 679 4.22 -6.41 31.64
CA PRO A 679 4.69 -7.46 30.75
C PRO A 679 4.73 -6.97 29.30
N VAL A 680 5.78 -7.32 28.57
CA VAL A 680 5.87 -7.06 27.13
C VAL A 680 6.09 -8.37 26.42
N THR A 681 5.28 -8.64 25.40
CA THR A 681 5.47 -9.78 24.53
C THR A 681 6.13 -9.28 23.25
N LEU A 682 7.25 -9.91 22.87
CA LEU A 682 7.88 -9.67 21.57
C LEU A 682 7.95 -10.98 20.80
N HIS A 683 7.82 -10.88 19.48
CA HIS A 683 8.00 -12.02 18.60
C HIS A 683 9.47 -12.26 18.30
N ARG A 684 9.92 -13.51 18.42
CA ARG A 684 11.28 -13.94 18.08
C ARG A 684 11.42 -14.09 16.56
N PRO A 685 12.30 -13.33 15.88
CA PRO A 685 12.52 -13.48 14.44
C PRO A 685 12.97 -14.91 14.08
N HIS A 686 12.32 -15.53 13.09
CA HIS A 686 12.68 -16.88 12.59
C HIS A 686 13.68 -16.85 11.44
N GLY A 687 14.30 -18.01 11.18
CA GLY A 687 15.31 -18.20 10.13
C GLY A 687 16.74 -17.89 10.58
N ASN A 688 17.69 -17.95 9.64
CA ASN A 688 19.13 -17.76 9.90
C ASN A 688 19.49 -16.38 10.49
N ALA A 689 18.55 -15.42 10.48
CA ALA A 689 18.81 -14.07 10.94
C ALA A 689 18.65 -13.88 12.46
N ASN A 690 17.71 -14.53 13.16
CA ASN A 690 17.41 -14.41 14.62
C ASN A 690 17.70 -13.03 15.25
N LYS A 691 17.41 -11.95 14.51
CA LYS A 691 17.78 -10.55 14.80
C LYS A 691 16.58 -9.64 14.60
N LEU A 692 16.40 -8.70 15.53
CA LEU A 692 15.50 -7.57 15.40
C LEU A 692 16.20 -6.51 14.53
N GLU A 693 15.53 -6.07 13.47
CA GLU A 693 16.05 -5.06 12.54
C GLU A 693 14.92 -4.24 11.91
N GLY A 694 15.29 -3.12 11.30
CA GLY A 694 14.36 -2.21 10.63
C GLY A 694 13.21 -1.78 11.56
N TYR A 695 11.98 -1.83 11.04
CA TYR A 695 10.81 -1.35 11.78
C TYR A 695 10.50 -2.18 13.04
N ARG A 696 10.87 -3.47 13.10
CA ARG A 696 10.60 -4.32 14.28
C ARG A 696 11.31 -3.81 15.51
N LEU A 697 12.54 -3.31 15.32
CA LEU A 697 13.36 -2.74 16.37
C LEU A 697 12.83 -1.37 16.82
N LEU A 698 12.21 -0.59 15.92
CA LEU A 698 11.45 0.63 16.25
C LEU A 698 10.20 0.31 17.09
N THR A 699 9.44 -0.72 16.70
CA THR A 699 8.25 -1.18 17.45
C THR A 699 8.63 -1.65 18.86
N ALA A 700 9.68 -2.46 18.99
CA ALA A 700 10.16 -2.94 20.28
C ALA A 700 10.60 -1.77 21.19
N ALA A 701 11.35 -0.80 20.65
CA ALA A 701 11.78 0.38 21.40
C ALA A 701 10.61 1.26 21.84
N SER A 702 9.60 1.44 20.98
CA SER A 702 8.37 2.16 21.34
C SER A 702 7.65 1.49 22.50
N ARG A 703 7.53 0.16 22.47
CA ARG A 703 6.91 -0.60 23.55
C ARG A 703 7.70 -0.49 24.84
N PHE A 704 9.02 -0.50 24.80
CA PHE A 704 9.84 -0.44 26.01
C PHE A 704 9.78 0.94 26.66
N ARG A 705 9.76 2.02 25.86
CA ARG A 705 9.46 3.38 26.36
C ARG A 705 8.11 3.45 27.06
N GLU A 706 7.10 2.79 26.51
CA GLU A 706 5.74 2.85 27.05
C GLU A 706 5.52 1.95 28.26
N HIS A 707 6.02 0.72 28.23
CA HIS A 707 5.81 -0.26 29.29
C HIS A 707 6.71 -0.02 30.49
N PHE A 708 7.88 0.63 30.27
CA PHE A 708 8.92 0.77 31.28
C PHE A 708 9.39 2.20 31.51
N GLY A 709 9.06 3.15 30.62
CA GLY A 709 9.63 4.50 30.66
C GLY A 709 11.07 4.58 30.19
N TRP A 710 11.61 3.51 29.57
CA TRP A 710 13.04 3.40 29.27
C TRP A 710 13.44 4.09 27.97
N ASP A 711 14.63 4.66 27.98
CA ASP A 711 15.30 5.26 26.83
C ASP A 711 16.82 5.04 26.87
N ALA A 712 17.55 5.72 25.98
CA ALA A 712 19.01 5.62 25.89
C ALA A 712 19.73 6.16 27.15
N GLU A 713 19.07 7.00 27.96
CA GLU A 713 19.65 7.65 29.14
C GLU A 713 19.33 6.86 30.44
N THR A 714 18.49 5.83 30.33
CA THR A 714 18.01 5.01 31.45
C THR A 714 19.06 4.06 32.01
N PHE A 715 20.05 3.64 31.21
CA PHE A 715 21.00 2.61 31.57
C PHE A 715 22.41 3.17 31.84
N GLU A 716 23.09 2.63 32.85
CA GLU A 716 24.47 2.96 33.22
C GLU A 716 25.33 1.69 33.25
N VAL A 717 26.49 1.72 32.59
CA VAL A 717 27.43 0.60 32.56
C VAL A 717 28.19 0.47 33.88
N VAL A 718 28.29 -0.74 34.42
CA VAL A 718 29.06 -1.05 35.65
C VAL A 718 30.10 -2.13 35.43
#